data_AF-A0A364GMT7-F1
#
_entry.id   AF-A0A364GMT7-F1
#
_cell.length_a   1.000
_cell.length_b   1.000
_cell.length_c   1.000
_cell.angle_alpha   90.00
_cell.angle_beta   90.00
_cell.angle_gamma   90.00
#
_symmetry.space_group_name_H-M   'P 1'
#
loop_
_entity.id
_entity.type
_entity.pdbx_description
1 polymer ?
#
loop_
_entity_poly.entity_id
_entity_poly.type
_entity_poly.pdbx_seq_one_letter_code
_entity_poly.pdbx_strand_id
1 'polypeptide(L)'
;MNQTVRNFVVIDSIHGPFVINRHCALQAEALIKTGRPHIQGELDTILHVIDQLPDGAIAVDGGANAGLVCVPVAQRLRERGGRVYAFEPQRTLFHALGGTVALNQLDNLHLLNMGLAAANGTMKVPDVDYGQDADFGPVSLVDAQASGGTPTPVVRLDSLGLPRLDFLKLDIEGMEIDALRGARQLIEAHLPWCWIEYWKVGEAPIIDTFAGLDYTFYRIDGLNLLCVPNPRWDRQRLFITGEPLAVGATAEHGAAPATAAVADADAPETDWNRALEHESRGEWGHAIDRWRRARGRGLDDEAIALQLASCYGFAGMPEAGLAALDPFGDPAALPDAARGRIQLARSALLLRAGRRDEAARATIDSENVLTAAQFGLATERLYQGQPLHGKRLLVLSYGGVGDQLQYARYLHALDAFGCAGVTVVVPDALTGLLRQTFPRIEFVGAHGAWVDTSHLAHDYWCSFLVLAAQFGYAPAPEGVPAPYLTCPPAHAATWRERVSHDGHAPGTRRIGLNWRGRDESDARFHRAASLRDFAPFARMRGYAAYCLNRDLSAQSEQSDLPVTFPHRAIGDFSDLAALMLAMDAVVTTCTAHIHLAGALGVPAVLLLSPKADARWETGSRTALYPGIRIVRAAHVGRWDDAIDRAMALVLGGFGKD
;
A
#
# COMPACT_ATOMS: atom_id res chain seq x y z
N MET A 1 3.44 -53.84 -13.39
CA MET A 1 4.19 -52.70 -12.84
C MET A 1 3.52 -52.33 -11.55
N ASN A 2 4.15 -52.55 -10.39
CA ASN A 2 3.65 -51.99 -9.13
C ASN A 2 3.54 -50.49 -9.34
N GLN A 3 2.34 -49.93 -9.21
CA GLN A 3 2.17 -48.47 -9.18
C GLN A 3 2.96 -47.98 -7.97
N THR A 4 4.12 -47.37 -8.22
CA THR A 4 4.90 -46.71 -7.17
C THR A 4 4.00 -45.63 -6.58
N VAL A 5 3.56 -45.84 -5.34
CA VAL A 5 2.68 -44.87 -4.69
C VAL A 5 3.52 -43.60 -4.44
N ARG A 6 3.01 -42.45 -4.89
CA ARG A 6 3.73 -41.18 -4.78
C ARG A 6 3.71 -40.71 -3.34
N ASN A 7 4.86 -40.31 -2.80
CA ASN A 7 4.96 -39.77 -1.44
C ASN A 7 4.25 -38.41 -1.32
N PHE A 8 4.33 -37.57 -2.36
CA PHE A 8 3.65 -36.28 -2.40
C PHE A 8 2.34 -36.35 -3.18
N VAL A 9 1.32 -35.73 -2.63
CA VAL A 9 -0.04 -35.63 -3.19
C VAL A 9 -0.49 -34.17 -3.18
N VAL A 10 -1.41 -33.82 -4.08
CA VAL A 10 -2.09 -32.52 -4.05
C VAL A 10 -3.36 -32.69 -3.22
N ILE A 11 -3.52 -31.88 -2.18
CA ILE A 11 -4.71 -31.85 -1.33
C ILE A 11 -5.31 -30.45 -1.37
N ASP A 12 -6.59 -30.35 -1.71
CA ASP A 12 -7.31 -29.09 -1.67
C ASP A 12 -7.60 -28.68 -0.22
N SER A 13 -7.47 -27.38 0.04
CA SER A 13 -7.77 -26.78 1.34
C SER A 13 -8.58 -25.50 1.16
N ILE A 14 -9.03 -24.92 2.28
CA ILE A 14 -9.68 -23.60 2.28
C ILE A 14 -8.73 -22.46 1.83
N HIS A 15 -7.41 -22.70 1.83
CA HIS A 15 -6.38 -21.78 1.36
C HIS A 15 -5.80 -22.21 0.00
N GLY A 16 -6.53 -23.05 -0.75
CA GLY A 16 -6.11 -23.58 -2.05
C GLY A 16 -5.34 -24.90 -1.99
N PRO A 17 -4.85 -25.39 -3.13
CA PRO A 17 -4.19 -26.71 -3.24
C PRO A 17 -2.78 -26.70 -2.63
N PHE A 18 -2.46 -27.74 -1.85
CA PHE A 18 -1.13 -27.95 -1.28
C PHE A 18 -0.50 -29.25 -1.78
N VAL A 19 0.78 -29.20 -2.15
CA VAL A 19 1.61 -30.39 -2.40
C VAL A 19 2.20 -30.86 -1.07
N ILE A 20 1.66 -31.96 -0.54
CA ILE A 20 2.01 -32.45 0.81
C ILE A 20 2.48 -33.89 0.75
N ASN A 21 3.43 -34.22 1.62
CA ASN A 21 3.82 -35.60 1.84
C ASN A 21 2.71 -36.34 2.60
N ARG A 22 2.13 -37.37 1.98
CA ARG A 22 1.08 -38.20 2.58
C ARG A 22 1.49 -38.90 3.88
N HIS A 23 2.79 -39.08 4.07
CA HIS A 23 3.39 -39.70 5.27
C HIS A 23 3.53 -38.70 6.43
N CYS A 24 3.32 -37.40 6.19
CA CYS A 24 3.22 -36.40 7.23
C CYS A 24 1.84 -36.45 7.85
N ALA A 25 1.65 -37.35 8.82
CA ALA A 25 0.35 -37.73 9.36
C ALA A 25 -0.47 -36.50 9.81
N LEU A 26 0.08 -35.62 10.65
CA LEU A 26 -0.67 -34.48 11.18
C LEU A 26 -1.12 -33.48 10.09
N GLN A 27 -0.23 -33.13 9.15
CA GLN A 27 -0.53 -32.16 8.10
C GLN A 27 -1.50 -32.72 7.06
N ALA A 28 -1.20 -33.92 6.54
CA ALA A 28 -2.00 -34.55 5.50
C ALA A 28 -3.37 -34.97 6.03
N GLU A 29 -3.44 -35.55 7.23
CA GLU A 29 -4.69 -36.00 7.84
C GLU A 29 -5.64 -34.84 8.15
N ALA A 30 -5.13 -33.72 8.69
CA ALA A 30 -5.95 -32.55 8.98
C ALA A 30 -6.58 -31.98 7.72
N LEU A 31 -5.79 -31.83 6.64
CA LEU A 31 -6.30 -31.29 5.38
C LEU A 31 -7.27 -32.24 4.70
N ILE A 32 -7.00 -33.56 4.69
CA ILE A 32 -7.93 -34.55 4.13
C ILE A 32 -9.26 -34.56 4.89
N LYS A 33 -9.22 -34.48 6.23
CA LYS A 33 -10.42 -34.61 7.07
C LYS A 33 -11.23 -33.32 7.15
N THR A 34 -10.57 -32.18 7.18
CA THR A 34 -11.20 -30.90 7.53
C THR A 34 -11.11 -29.84 6.44
N GLY A 35 -10.27 -30.04 5.43
CA GLY A 35 -9.91 -29.01 4.45
C GLY A 35 -9.10 -27.85 5.07
N ARG A 36 -8.68 -27.96 6.34
CA ARG A 36 -7.95 -26.92 7.08
C ARG A 36 -6.61 -27.47 7.57
N PRO A 37 -5.56 -26.63 7.65
CA PRO A 37 -4.31 -27.00 8.32
C PRO A 37 -4.56 -27.35 9.78
N HIS A 38 -3.76 -28.29 10.32
CA HIS A 38 -3.76 -28.62 11.75
C HIS A 38 -3.48 -27.40 12.66
N ILE A 39 -2.74 -26.41 12.16
CA ILE A 39 -2.43 -25.12 12.82
C ILE A 39 -3.45 -24.01 12.52
N GLN A 40 -4.68 -24.32 12.09
CA GLN A 40 -5.62 -23.27 11.67
C GLN A 40 -5.86 -22.19 12.74
N GLY A 41 -5.88 -22.56 14.03
CA GLY A 41 -6.05 -21.58 15.12
C GLY A 41 -4.89 -20.58 15.22
N GLU A 42 -3.65 -21.07 15.16
CA GLU A 42 -2.44 -20.24 15.07
C GLU A 42 -2.46 -19.38 13.80
N LEU A 43 -2.78 -20.01 12.67
CA LEU A 43 -2.85 -19.32 11.38
C LEU A 43 -3.88 -18.20 11.39
N ASP A 44 -5.05 -18.38 12.02
CA ASP A 44 -6.07 -17.33 12.15
C ASP A 44 -5.53 -16.13 12.94
N THR A 45 -4.74 -16.37 14.01
CA THR A 45 -4.08 -15.29 14.77
C THR A 45 -2.99 -14.61 13.95
N ILE A 46 -2.15 -15.38 13.24
CA ILE A 46 -1.14 -14.82 12.34
C ILE A 46 -1.81 -13.97 11.26
N LEU A 47 -2.83 -14.50 10.59
CA LEU A 47 -3.56 -13.76 9.55
C LEU A 47 -4.21 -12.50 10.10
N HIS A 48 -4.68 -12.52 11.34
CA HIS A 48 -5.14 -11.31 12.00
C HIS A 48 -4.03 -10.27 12.15
N VAL A 49 -2.81 -10.66 12.55
CA VAL A 49 -1.65 -9.76 12.57
C VAL A 49 -1.32 -9.25 11.16
N ILE A 50 -1.32 -10.14 10.17
CA ILE A 50 -1.06 -9.80 8.76
C ILE A 50 -2.05 -8.77 8.24
N ASP A 51 -3.33 -8.86 8.61
CA ASP A 51 -4.36 -7.90 8.21
C ASP A 51 -4.07 -6.48 8.70
N GLN A 52 -3.36 -6.35 9.81
CA GLN A 52 -3.02 -5.06 10.40
C GLN A 52 -1.70 -4.48 9.88
N LEU A 53 -0.92 -5.27 9.14
CA LEU A 53 0.32 -4.78 8.55
C LEU A 53 0.02 -3.68 7.53
N PRO A 54 0.94 -2.74 7.29
CA PRO A 54 0.77 -1.75 6.23
C PRO A 54 0.82 -2.39 4.84
N ASP A 55 0.28 -1.68 3.86
CA ASP A 55 0.36 -2.11 2.46
C ASP A 55 1.82 -2.07 1.97
N GLY A 56 2.10 -2.92 0.99
CA GLY A 56 3.46 -3.24 0.56
C GLY A 56 4.28 -3.96 1.65
N ALA A 57 3.64 -4.53 2.67
CA ALA A 57 4.30 -5.22 3.78
C ALA A 57 5.24 -6.30 3.28
N ILE A 58 6.39 -6.42 3.94
CA ILE A 58 7.30 -7.54 3.74
C ILE A 58 7.19 -8.48 4.93
N ALA A 59 6.74 -9.70 4.66
CA ALA A 59 6.73 -10.79 5.63
C ALA A 59 7.84 -11.79 5.30
N VAL A 60 8.45 -12.34 6.34
CA VAL A 60 9.43 -13.42 6.23
C VAL A 60 8.90 -14.62 6.98
N ASP A 61 8.94 -15.79 6.35
CA ASP A 61 8.60 -17.09 6.96
C ASP A 61 9.87 -17.96 6.99
N GLY A 62 10.48 -18.05 8.17
CA GLY A 62 11.55 -19.00 8.45
C GLY A 62 10.97 -20.36 8.82
N GLY A 63 11.30 -21.39 8.03
CA GLY A 63 10.79 -22.75 8.21
C GLY A 63 9.45 -22.95 7.53
N ALA A 64 9.41 -22.68 6.22
CA ALA A 64 8.15 -22.63 5.47
C ALA A 64 7.50 -24.01 5.25
N ASN A 65 8.26 -25.11 5.31
CA ASN A 65 7.76 -26.48 5.15
C ASN A 65 6.89 -26.64 3.88
N ALA A 66 5.65 -27.12 4.00
CA ALA A 66 4.68 -27.25 2.91
C ALA A 66 3.98 -25.92 2.53
N GLY A 67 4.25 -24.83 3.25
CA GLY A 67 3.73 -23.49 3.00
C GLY A 67 2.44 -23.15 3.74
N LEU A 68 2.08 -23.91 4.78
CA LEU A 68 0.81 -23.75 5.50
C LEU A 68 0.63 -22.35 6.12
N VAL A 69 1.73 -21.61 6.34
CA VAL A 69 1.70 -20.20 6.77
C VAL A 69 1.98 -19.25 5.62
N CYS A 70 3.13 -19.37 4.93
CA CYS A 70 3.50 -18.42 3.87
C CYS A 70 2.48 -18.32 2.72
N VAL A 71 1.73 -19.39 2.38
CA VAL A 71 0.74 -19.37 1.30
C VAL A 71 -0.49 -18.53 1.68
N PRO A 72 -1.20 -18.79 2.81
CA PRO A 72 -2.27 -17.91 3.26
C PRO A 72 -1.81 -16.47 3.53
N VAL A 73 -0.61 -16.28 4.09
CA VAL A 73 -0.04 -14.94 4.33
C VAL A 73 0.21 -14.22 3.01
N ALA A 74 0.78 -14.90 2.02
CA ALA A 74 1.00 -14.33 0.69
C ALA A 74 -0.32 -14.02 0.00
N GLN A 75 -1.33 -14.90 0.09
CA GLN A 75 -2.68 -14.64 -0.41
C GLN A 75 -3.27 -13.37 0.20
N ARG A 76 -3.12 -13.21 1.53
CA ARG A 76 -3.64 -12.03 2.25
C ARG A 76 -2.90 -10.74 1.90
N LEU A 77 -1.59 -10.81 1.71
CA LEU A 77 -0.76 -9.65 1.36
C LEU A 77 -0.79 -9.30 -0.13
N ARG A 78 -1.17 -10.24 -1.00
CA ARG A 78 -1.09 -10.09 -2.47
C ARG A 78 -1.84 -8.88 -2.97
N GLU A 79 -3.10 -8.73 -2.54
CA GLU A 79 -3.97 -7.63 -2.98
C GLU A 79 -3.47 -6.26 -2.52
N ARG A 80 -2.67 -6.27 -1.44
CA ARG A 80 -2.09 -5.09 -0.78
C ARG A 80 -0.65 -4.84 -1.20
N GLY A 81 -0.19 -5.48 -2.29
CA GLY A 81 1.17 -5.35 -2.83
C GLY A 81 2.28 -5.86 -1.91
N GLY A 82 1.93 -6.60 -0.85
CA GLY A 82 2.89 -7.16 0.08
C GLY A 82 3.59 -8.39 -0.50
N ARG A 83 4.81 -8.62 -0.02
CA ARG A 83 5.69 -9.70 -0.47
C ARG A 83 6.02 -10.61 0.70
N VAL A 84 6.15 -11.89 0.41
CA VAL A 84 6.56 -12.90 1.38
C VAL A 84 7.86 -13.54 0.91
N TYR A 85 8.85 -13.65 1.81
CA TYR A 85 10.08 -14.38 1.57
C TYR A 85 10.09 -15.61 2.47
N ALA A 86 10.00 -16.79 1.87
CA ALA A 86 9.86 -18.06 2.58
C ALA A 86 11.15 -18.89 2.47
N PHE A 87 11.68 -19.31 3.61
CA PHE A 87 12.94 -20.03 3.74
C PHE A 87 12.66 -21.49 4.10
N GLU A 88 13.09 -22.41 3.25
CA GLU A 88 12.99 -23.86 3.50
C GLU A 88 14.30 -24.54 3.11
N PRO A 89 15.15 -24.95 4.08
CA PRO A 89 16.44 -25.56 3.78
C PRO A 89 16.33 -27.00 3.27
N GLN A 90 15.27 -27.75 3.62
CA GLN A 90 15.07 -29.13 3.16
C GLN A 90 14.64 -29.14 1.70
N ARG A 91 15.57 -29.51 0.80
CA ARG A 91 15.37 -29.47 -0.66
C ARG A 91 14.06 -30.13 -1.13
N THR A 92 13.71 -31.29 -0.56
CA THR A 92 12.51 -32.02 -0.97
C THR A 92 11.24 -31.25 -0.61
N LEU A 93 11.16 -30.68 0.60
CA LEU A 93 10.04 -29.84 1.00
C LEU A 93 10.01 -28.53 0.22
N PHE A 94 11.17 -27.92 -0.05
CA PHE A 94 11.28 -26.74 -0.90
C PHE A 94 10.71 -26.98 -2.32
N HIS A 95 10.99 -28.14 -2.93
CA HIS A 95 10.39 -28.48 -4.23
C HIS A 95 8.87 -28.67 -4.15
N ALA A 96 8.37 -29.31 -3.09
CA ALA A 96 6.93 -29.46 -2.86
C ALA A 96 6.26 -28.09 -2.67
N LEU A 97 6.85 -27.22 -1.86
CA LEU A 97 6.44 -25.84 -1.66
C LEU A 97 6.42 -25.07 -2.98
N GLY A 98 7.43 -25.21 -3.84
CA GLY A 98 7.43 -24.63 -5.18
C GLY A 98 6.23 -25.08 -6.02
N GLY A 99 5.84 -26.35 -5.91
CA GLY A 99 4.61 -26.88 -6.50
C GLY A 99 3.35 -26.24 -5.92
N THR A 100 3.25 -26.13 -4.59
CA THR A 100 2.16 -25.44 -3.89
C THR A 100 2.03 -23.99 -4.38
N VAL A 101 3.13 -23.24 -4.43
CA VAL A 101 3.15 -21.84 -4.88
C VAL A 101 2.69 -21.70 -6.34
N ALA A 102 3.15 -22.59 -7.22
CA ALA A 102 2.72 -22.60 -8.61
C ALA A 102 1.23 -22.90 -8.76
N LEU A 103 0.70 -23.88 -8.01
CA LEU A 103 -0.73 -24.23 -8.03
C LEU A 103 -1.62 -23.08 -7.51
N ASN A 104 -1.12 -22.29 -6.55
CA ASN A 104 -1.83 -21.13 -6.00
C ASN A 104 -1.58 -19.82 -6.77
N GLN A 105 -0.71 -19.84 -7.78
CA GLN A 105 -0.37 -18.68 -8.63
C GLN A 105 0.08 -17.45 -7.82
N LEU A 106 0.95 -17.67 -6.83
CA LEU A 106 1.44 -16.62 -5.94
C LEU A 106 2.77 -16.06 -6.45
N ASP A 107 2.68 -14.93 -7.17
CA ASP A 107 3.81 -14.17 -7.70
C ASP A 107 4.52 -13.31 -6.64
N ASN A 108 3.82 -13.00 -5.54
CA ASN A 108 4.34 -12.23 -4.41
C ASN A 108 5.00 -13.09 -3.31
N LEU A 109 5.09 -14.40 -3.52
CA LEU A 109 5.74 -15.34 -2.61
C LEU A 109 7.08 -15.82 -3.20
N HIS A 110 8.17 -15.32 -2.64
CA HIS A 110 9.54 -15.62 -3.06
C HIS A 110 10.09 -16.77 -2.21
N LEU A 111 10.43 -17.89 -2.85
CA LEU A 111 10.96 -19.07 -2.18
C LEU A 111 12.50 -19.07 -2.20
N LEU A 112 13.11 -19.36 -1.05
CA LEU A 112 14.57 -19.46 -0.89
C LEU A 112 14.94 -20.83 -0.28
N ASN A 113 15.69 -21.64 -1.02
CA ASN A 113 16.19 -22.93 -0.51
C ASN A 113 17.45 -22.72 0.34
N MET A 114 17.29 -22.12 1.51
CA MET A 114 18.35 -21.83 2.46
C MET A 114 17.78 -21.68 3.88
N GLY A 115 18.61 -21.89 4.90
CA GLY A 115 18.26 -21.61 6.29
C GLY A 115 18.57 -20.18 6.70
N LEU A 116 17.93 -19.69 7.76
CA LEU A 116 18.29 -18.44 8.41
C LEU A 116 19.30 -18.69 9.53
N ALA A 117 20.33 -17.84 9.64
CA ALA A 117 21.38 -17.97 10.64
C ALA A 117 22.02 -16.61 11.00
N ALA A 118 22.90 -16.60 11.99
CA ALA A 118 23.60 -15.38 12.43
C ALA A 118 24.62 -14.85 11.41
N ALA A 119 25.10 -15.72 10.50
CA ALA A 119 26.06 -15.39 9.46
C ALA A 119 25.78 -16.18 8.18
N ASN A 120 26.23 -15.64 7.04
CA ASN A 120 26.18 -16.36 5.76
C ASN A 120 27.14 -17.54 5.79
N GLY A 121 26.70 -18.70 5.30
CA GLY A 121 27.53 -19.90 5.33
C GLY A 121 26.83 -21.13 4.77
N THR A 122 27.24 -22.30 5.25
CA THR A 122 26.68 -23.60 4.88
C THR A 122 26.52 -24.44 6.13
N MET A 123 25.35 -25.06 6.27
CA MET A 123 25.03 -26.07 7.28
C MET A 123 24.59 -27.36 6.56
N LYS A 124 24.13 -28.37 7.30
CA LYS A 124 23.57 -29.58 6.71
C LYS A 124 22.15 -29.82 7.18
N VAL A 125 21.31 -30.27 6.25
CA VAL A 125 20.03 -30.91 6.55
C VAL A 125 20.31 -32.39 6.79
N PRO A 126 19.95 -32.97 7.95
CA PRO A 126 20.05 -34.41 8.18
C PRO A 126 19.37 -35.24 7.08
N ASP A 127 19.80 -36.48 6.86
CA ASP A 127 19.15 -37.35 5.88
C ASP A 127 17.74 -37.75 6.36
N VAL A 128 16.71 -37.35 5.61
CA VAL A 128 15.30 -37.61 5.93
C VAL A 128 14.71 -38.58 4.92
N ASP A 129 14.11 -39.68 5.40
CA ASP A 129 13.35 -40.61 4.57
C ASP A 129 11.88 -40.19 4.49
N TYR A 130 11.53 -39.47 3.42
CA TYR A 130 10.18 -39.01 3.13
C TYR A 130 9.20 -40.12 2.74
N GLY A 131 9.61 -41.39 2.70
CA GLY A 131 8.74 -42.55 2.44
C GLY A 131 8.20 -43.22 3.70
N GLN A 132 8.62 -42.79 4.90
CA GLN A 132 8.17 -43.32 6.19
C GLN A 132 7.19 -42.36 6.87
N ASP A 133 6.21 -42.89 7.60
CA ASP A 133 5.31 -42.08 8.41
C ASP A 133 6.08 -41.36 9.52
N ALA A 134 6.16 -40.03 9.44
CA ALA A 134 6.89 -39.19 10.38
C ALA A 134 6.38 -37.74 10.33
N ASP A 135 6.69 -36.97 11.38
CA ASP A 135 6.63 -35.51 11.29
C ASP A 135 7.96 -35.00 10.71
N PHE A 136 7.89 -34.30 9.58
CA PHE A 136 9.06 -33.75 8.90
C PHE A 136 9.33 -32.28 9.26
N GLY A 137 8.45 -31.67 10.07
CA GLY A 137 8.67 -30.37 10.70
C GLY A 137 9.92 -30.30 11.57
N PRO A 138 10.11 -31.20 12.57
CA PRO A 138 11.11 -31.04 13.64
C PRO A 138 12.59 -31.20 13.30
N VAL A 139 12.96 -31.11 12.02
CA VAL A 139 14.32 -31.36 11.53
C VAL A 139 15.22 -30.12 11.71
N SER A 140 16.06 -30.16 12.75
CA SER A 140 17.08 -29.15 13.00
C SER A 140 18.26 -29.23 12.03
N LEU A 141 18.79 -28.08 11.62
CA LEU A 141 20.05 -28.02 10.88
C LEU A 141 21.22 -28.43 11.79
N VAL A 142 22.20 -29.14 11.21
CA VAL A 142 23.40 -29.58 11.90
C VAL A 142 24.64 -28.93 11.31
N ASP A 143 25.72 -28.92 12.10
CA ASP A 143 27.03 -28.40 11.67
C ASP A 143 27.45 -29.04 10.33
N ALA A 144 28.10 -28.25 9.46
CA ALA A 144 28.70 -28.73 8.23
C ALA A 144 29.68 -29.90 8.47
N GLN A 145 30.28 -30.00 9.66
CA GLN A 145 31.19 -31.09 10.06
C GLN A 145 30.48 -32.35 10.58
N ALA A 146 29.15 -32.33 10.77
CA ALA A 146 28.40 -33.51 11.22
C ALA A 146 28.44 -34.65 10.18
N SER A 147 28.40 -35.91 10.65
CA SER A 147 28.38 -37.10 9.81
C SER A 147 26.98 -37.31 9.20
N GLY A 148 26.90 -37.47 7.87
CA GLY A 148 25.62 -37.56 7.14
C GLY A 148 25.01 -36.19 6.81
N GLY A 149 23.91 -36.18 6.05
CA GLY A 149 23.17 -34.98 5.69
C GLY A 149 23.64 -34.23 4.43
N THR A 150 22.73 -33.46 3.84
CA THR A 150 22.95 -32.69 2.61
C THR A 150 23.35 -31.25 2.93
N PRO A 151 24.45 -30.72 2.37
CA PRO A 151 24.82 -29.31 2.52
C PRO A 151 23.70 -28.38 2.04
N THR A 152 23.39 -27.39 2.87
CA THR A 152 22.39 -26.34 2.58
C THR A 152 22.98 -24.97 2.90
N PRO A 153 22.81 -23.97 2.03
CA PRO A 153 23.22 -22.61 2.35
C PRO A 153 22.43 -22.06 3.54
N VAL A 154 23.08 -21.25 4.36
CA VAL A 154 22.42 -20.44 5.39
C VAL A 154 22.77 -18.97 5.20
N VAL A 155 21.84 -18.09 5.53
CA VAL A 155 21.95 -16.66 5.26
C VAL A 155 21.56 -15.83 6.48
N ARG A 156 22.28 -14.74 6.65
CA ARG A 156 21.92 -13.64 7.54
C ARG A 156 20.82 -12.84 6.87
N LEU A 157 19.65 -12.70 7.50
CA LEU A 157 18.51 -11.99 6.92
C LEU A 157 18.88 -10.55 6.52
N ASP A 158 19.65 -9.84 7.35
CA ASP A 158 20.14 -8.49 7.05
C ASP A 158 20.93 -8.39 5.73
N SER A 159 21.57 -9.48 5.29
CA SER A 159 22.36 -9.49 4.05
C SER A 159 21.50 -9.49 2.77
N LEU A 160 20.20 -9.72 2.88
CA LEU A 160 19.28 -9.68 1.75
C LEU A 160 18.89 -8.25 1.36
N GLY A 161 19.22 -7.24 2.17
CA GLY A 161 18.96 -5.84 1.86
C GLY A 161 17.47 -5.55 1.65
N LEU A 162 16.60 -6.21 2.42
CA LEU A 162 15.16 -5.97 2.33
C LEU A 162 14.87 -4.49 2.66
N PRO A 163 14.07 -3.78 1.85
CA PRO A 163 13.81 -2.35 2.05
C PRO A 163 12.93 -2.06 3.28
N ARG A 164 12.30 -3.10 3.83
CA ARG A 164 11.46 -3.09 5.03
C ARG A 164 11.27 -4.52 5.54
N LEU A 165 10.87 -4.65 6.80
CA LEU A 165 10.40 -5.90 7.41
C LEU A 165 9.22 -5.57 8.33
N ASP A 166 8.08 -6.21 8.11
CA ASP A 166 6.85 -5.91 8.86
C ASP A 166 6.36 -7.08 9.70
N PHE A 167 6.65 -8.30 9.24
CA PHE A 167 6.37 -9.52 9.97
C PHE A 167 7.49 -10.54 9.77
N LEU A 168 7.90 -11.19 10.85
CA LEU A 168 8.92 -12.21 10.86
C LEU A 168 8.39 -13.42 11.64
N LYS A 169 8.13 -14.53 10.95
CA LYS A 169 7.90 -15.83 11.59
C LYS A 169 9.21 -16.61 11.64
N LEU A 170 9.52 -17.19 12.80
CA LEU A 170 10.63 -18.12 12.99
C LEU A 170 10.13 -19.40 13.67
N ASP A 171 10.14 -20.48 12.91
CA ASP A 171 9.85 -21.85 13.35
C ASP A 171 10.88 -22.74 12.63
N ILE A 172 12.12 -22.71 13.13
CA ILE A 172 13.31 -23.22 12.43
C ILE A 172 14.09 -24.21 13.29
N GLU A 173 13.39 -24.82 14.24
CA GLU A 173 13.80 -26.00 14.97
C GLU A 173 15.11 -25.85 15.74
N GLY A 174 15.27 -24.73 16.46
CA GLY A 174 16.42 -24.49 17.36
C GLY A 174 17.42 -23.46 16.83
N MET A 175 17.18 -22.88 15.66
CA MET A 175 18.02 -21.84 15.06
C MET A 175 17.46 -20.42 15.29
N GLU A 176 16.39 -20.26 16.08
CA GLU A 176 15.65 -19.01 16.24
C GLU A 176 16.55 -17.86 16.73
N ILE A 177 17.37 -18.12 17.75
CA ILE A 177 18.28 -17.11 18.32
C ILE A 177 19.32 -16.65 17.29
N ASP A 178 19.86 -17.57 16.49
CA ASP A 178 20.85 -17.23 15.48
C ASP A 178 20.20 -16.49 14.29
N ALA A 179 18.98 -16.86 13.89
CA ALA A 179 18.23 -16.11 12.90
C ALA A 179 17.88 -14.69 13.39
N LEU A 180 17.49 -14.50 14.65
CA LEU A 180 17.23 -13.19 15.25
C LEU A 180 18.50 -12.32 15.28
N ARG A 181 19.65 -12.89 15.66
CA ARG A 181 20.95 -12.20 15.57
C ARG A 181 21.28 -11.81 14.13
N GLY A 182 20.94 -12.66 13.19
CA GLY A 182 21.11 -12.40 11.77
C GLY A 182 20.10 -11.43 11.14
N ALA A 183 19.05 -11.08 11.87
CA ALA A 183 18.02 -10.13 11.46
C ALA A 183 18.07 -8.82 12.27
N ARG A 184 19.12 -8.63 13.09
CA ARG A 184 19.17 -7.55 14.08
C ARG A 184 18.99 -6.18 13.44
N GLN A 185 19.66 -5.88 12.33
CA GLN A 185 19.58 -4.56 11.70
C GLN A 185 18.18 -4.30 11.15
N LEU A 186 17.54 -5.28 10.52
CA LEU A 186 16.17 -5.17 10.03
C LEU A 186 15.15 -5.03 11.16
N ILE A 187 15.35 -5.74 12.28
CA ILE A 187 14.48 -5.62 13.47
C ILE A 187 14.60 -4.22 14.09
N GLU A 188 15.83 -3.73 14.29
CA GLU A 188 16.08 -2.37 14.81
C GLU A 188 15.50 -1.29 13.87
N ALA A 189 15.68 -1.45 12.56
CA ALA A 189 15.31 -0.44 11.57
C ALA A 189 13.81 -0.37 11.31
N HIS A 190 13.10 -1.51 11.37
CA HIS A 190 11.71 -1.59 10.90
C HIS A 190 10.70 -1.96 11.98
N LEU A 191 11.18 -2.45 13.13
CA LEU A 191 10.36 -2.89 14.25
C LEU A 191 9.20 -3.78 13.75
N PRO A 192 9.49 -4.99 13.20
CA PRO A 192 8.46 -5.90 12.73
C PRO A 192 7.70 -6.56 13.89
N TRP A 193 6.52 -7.10 13.59
CA TRP A 193 5.89 -8.09 14.46
C TRP A 193 6.64 -9.41 14.31
N CYS A 194 7.01 -10.07 15.40
CA CYS A 194 7.73 -11.33 15.34
C CYS A 194 6.90 -12.46 15.97
N TRP A 195 6.66 -13.52 15.21
CA TRP A 195 6.06 -14.77 15.69
C TRP A 195 7.17 -15.82 15.82
N ILE A 196 7.52 -16.23 17.03
CA ILE A 196 8.72 -17.01 17.29
C ILE A 196 8.36 -18.25 18.10
N GLU A 197 8.68 -19.43 17.57
CA GLU A 197 8.59 -20.66 18.33
C GLU A 197 9.68 -20.69 19.42
N TYR A 198 9.30 -20.93 20.67
CA TYR A 198 10.23 -20.97 21.80
C TYR A 198 10.47 -22.38 22.35
N TRP A 199 9.82 -23.41 21.80
CA TRP A 199 9.86 -24.78 22.32
C TRP A 199 11.28 -25.32 22.55
N LYS A 200 12.20 -25.13 21.59
CA LYS A 200 13.58 -25.64 21.68
C LYS A 200 14.57 -24.69 22.36
N VAL A 201 14.31 -23.38 22.34
CA VAL A 201 15.28 -22.34 22.77
C VAL A 201 14.91 -21.62 24.06
N GLY A 202 13.65 -21.73 24.49
CA GLY A 202 13.09 -21.03 25.65
C GLY A 202 12.77 -19.55 25.40
N GLU A 203 11.91 -18.99 26.25
CA GLU A 203 11.41 -17.61 26.10
C GLU A 203 12.46 -16.55 26.42
N ALA A 204 13.22 -16.72 27.52
CA ALA A 204 14.18 -15.72 27.98
C ALA A 204 15.29 -15.42 26.95
N PRO A 205 15.91 -16.42 26.31
CA PRO A 205 16.90 -16.17 25.26
C PRO A 205 16.34 -15.40 24.07
N ILE A 206 15.06 -15.62 23.70
CA ILE A 206 14.39 -14.86 22.64
C ILE A 206 14.24 -13.40 23.08
N ILE A 207 13.68 -13.16 24.27
CA ILE A 207 13.46 -11.81 24.82
C ILE A 207 14.78 -11.02 24.88
N ASP A 208 15.87 -11.67 25.31
CA ASP A 208 17.19 -11.04 25.39
C ASP A 208 17.70 -10.52 24.02
N THR A 209 17.30 -11.14 22.90
CA THR A 209 17.70 -10.65 21.56
C THR A 209 17.05 -9.31 21.19
N PHE A 210 15.96 -8.93 21.87
CA PHE A 210 15.26 -7.66 21.71
C PHE A 210 15.69 -6.62 22.76
N ALA A 211 16.73 -6.90 23.57
CA ALA A 211 17.24 -5.94 24.53
C ALA A 211 17.57 -4.59 23.85
N GLY A 212 17.17 -3.50 24.52
CA GLY A 212 17.32 -2.13 24.01
C GLY A 212 16.30 -1.73 22.94
N LEU A 213 15.37 -2.62 22.57
CA LEU A 213 14.26 -2.32 21.66
C LEU A 213 12.94 -2.28 22.39
N ASP A 214 12.05 -1.43 21.89
CA ASP A 214 10.76 -1.15 22.51
C ASP A 214 9.71 -2.18 22.06
N TYR A 215 9.68 -3.33 22.76
CA TYR A 215 8.82 -4.47 22.46
C TYR A 215 8.07 -4.95 23.71
N THR A 216 6.88 -5.50 23.49
CA THR A 216 6.13 -6.30 24.46
C THR A 216 5.98 -7.73 23.94
N PHE A 217 6.04 -8.70 24.86
CA PHE A 217 6.04 -10.13 24.53
C PHE A 217 4.78 -10.79 25.08
N TYR A 218 4.12 -11.57 24.22
CA TYR A 218 2.94 -12.33 24.57
C TYR A 218 3.18 -13.81 24.35
N ARG A 219 2.78 -14.61 25.34
CA ARG A 219 2.62 -16.05 25.12
C ARG A 219 1.28 -16.28 24.45
N ILE A 220 1.30 -16.82 23.23
CA ILE A 220 0.07 -17.10 22.47
C ILE A 220 -0.44 -18.51 22.76
N ASP A 221 0.46 -19.48 22.87
CA ASP A 221 0.17 -20.85 23.25
C ASP A 221 1.37 -21.47 23.97
N GLY A 222 1.43 -22.80 24.07
CA GLY A 222 2.51 -23.52 24.74
C GLY A 222 3.84 -23.58 23.97
N LEU A 223 3.89 -23.07 22.74
CA LEU A 223 5.03 -23.17 21.81
C LEU A 223 5.44 -21.81 21.22
N ASN A 224 4.53 -20.84 21.14
CA ASN A 224 4.72 -19.61 20.35
C ASN A 224 4.70 -18.32 21.20
N LEU A 225 5.68 -17.46 20.94
CA LEU A 225 5.74 -16.07 21.40
C LEU A 225 5.37 -15.11 20.26
N LEU A 226 4.58 -14.09 20.59
CA LEU A 226 4.37 -12.93 19.75
C LEU A 226 5.10 -11.73 20.35
N CYS A 227 6.13 -11.24 19.66
CA CYS A 227 6.87 -10.04 20.01
C CYS A 227 6.30 -8.85 19.24
N VAL A 228 5.68 -7.92 19.96
CA VAL A 228 4.96 -6.77 19.41
C VAL A 228 5.74 -5.48 19.69
N PRO A 229 6.13 -4.70 18.68
CA PRO A 229 6.82 -3.44 18.89
C PRO A 229 5.85 -2.39 19.45
N ASN A 230 6.26 -1.71 20.51
CA ASN A 230 5.43 -0.76 21.25
C ASN A 230 4.97 0.45 20.40
N PRO A 231 5.73 0.97 19.42
CA PRO A 231 5.22 1.97 18.46
C PRO A 231 4.05 1.48 17.59
N ARG A 232 3.80 0.16 17.51
CA ARG A 232 2.66 -0.44 16.81
C ARG A 232 1.57 -0.97 17.78
N TRP A 233 1.73 -0.74 19.09
CA TRP A 233 0.89 -1.21 20.19
C TRP A 233 -0.51 -0.58 20.24
N ASP A 234 -0.64 0.70 19.85
CA ASP A 234 -1.88 1.47 20.06
C ASP A 234 -3.02 1.16 19.08
N ARG A 235 -2.76 0.46 17.96
CA ARG A 235 -3.79 0.14 16.95
C ARG A 235 -4.53 -1.18 17.17
N GLN A 236 -4.02 -2.10 18.00
CA GLN A 236 -4.37 -3.53 17.88
C GLN A 236 -4.85 -4.19 19.19
N ARG A 237 -5.20 -3.38 20.20
CA ARG A 237 -5.69 -3.82 21.52
C ARG A 237 -6.92 -4.74 21.49
N LEU A 238 -7.61 -4.85 20.35
CA LEU A 238 -8.86 -5.61 20.20
C LEU A 238 -8.69 -7.13 20.01
N PHE A 239 -7.48 -7.65 19.76
CA PHE A 239 -7.32 -9.02 19.24
C PHE A 239 -6.25 -9.91 19.89
N ILE A 240 -5.44 -9.41 20.83
CA ILE A 240 -4.40 -10.21 21.48
C ILE A 240 -4.99 -10.92 22.71
N THR A 241 -5.28 -12.21 22.59
CA THR A 241 -5.75 -13.09 23.69
C THR A 241 -4.58 -13.88 24.31
N GLY A 242 -3.50 -13.19 24.69
CA GLY A 242 -2.31 -13.80 25.30
C GLY A 242 -1.99 -13.15 26.64
N GLU A 243 -1.38 -13.89 27.57
CA GLU A 243 -0.88 -13.31 28.81
C GLU A 243 0.38 -12.47 28.51
N PRO A 244 0.39 -11.16 28.81
CA PRO A 244 1.59 -10.35 28.66
C PRO A 244 2.64 -10.82 29.66
N LEU A 245 3.86 -11.03 29.18
CA LEU A 245 4.97 -11.37 30.06
C LEU A 245 5.42 -10.13 30.80
N ALA A 246 5.39 -10.18 32.14
CA ALA A 246 6.02 -9.15 32.96
C ALA A 246 7.53 -9.21 32.72
N VAL A 247 8.06 -8.25 31.97
CA VAL A 247 9.50 -8.07 31.83
C VAL A 247 9.99 -7.53 33.16
N GLY A 248 10.38 -8.44 34.05
CA GLY A 248 10.87 -8.11 35.38
C GLY A 248 12.12 -7.25 35.27
N ALA A 249 12.06 -6.04 35.82
CA ALA A 249 13.26 -5.41 36.36
C ALA A 249 13.98 -6.44 37.23
N THR A 250 15.28 -6.55 37.02
CA THR A 250 16.20 -7.43 37.76
C THR A 250 15.79 -7.61 39.21
N ALA A 251 15.67 -8.88 39.61
CA ALA A 251 15.21 -9.34 40.90
C ALA A 251 15.88 -8.61 42.09
N GLU A 252 15.07 -7.97 42.93
CA GLU A 252 15.33 -7.84 44.36
C GLU A 252 14.04 -8.12 45.16
N HIS A 253 14.23 -8.75 46.31
CA HIS A 253 13.23 -9.51 47.07
C HIS A 253 12.17 -8.65 47.77
N GLY A 254 10.95 -9.19 47.84
CA GLY A 254 10.18 -9.21 49.09
C GLY A 254 8.94 -8.32 49.22
N ALA A 255 7.81 -8.98 49.48
CA ALA A 255 6.56 -8.52 50.10
C ALA A 255 5.46 -7.89 49.20
N ALA A 256 4.28 -8.50 49.26
CA ALA A 256 3.00 -8.04 48.71
C ALA A 256 2.12 -7.44 49.83
N PRO A 257 0.91 -6.90 49.54
CA PRO A 257 0.55 -5.91 48.52
C PRO A 257 -0.26 -4.74 49.14
N ALA A 258 -0.38 -3.60 48.47
CA ALA A 258 -1.40 -2.59 48.83
C ALA A 258 -1.86 -1.70 47.66
N THR A 259 -3.19 -1.68 47.51
CA THR A 259 -4.06 -0.61 46.98
C THR A 259 -4.10 -0.34 45.47
N ALA A 260 -5.30 -0.53 44.92
CA ALA A 260 -5.76 -0.07 43.63
C ALA A 260 -5.52 1.45 43.47
N ALA A 261 -4.82 1.83 42.41
CA ALA A 261 -4.68 3.21 41.98
C ALA A 261 -5.57 3.48 40.76
N VAL A 262 -6.29 4.59 40.86
CA VAL A 262 -7.17 5.19 39.86
C VAL A 262 -6.39 5.44 38.56
N ALA A 263 -6.95 5.05 37.41
CA ALA A 263 -6.39 5.35 36.10
C ALA A 263 -6.29 6.88 35.90
N ASP A 264 -5.08 7.38 35.65
CA ASP A 264 -4.79 8.79 35.47
C ASP A 264 -5.42 9.32 34.17
N ALA A 265 -6.39 10.24 34.29
CA ALA A 265 -7.16 10.79 33.17
C ALA A 265 -6.34 11.74 32.27
N ASP A 266 -5.13 12.09 32.70
CA ASP A 266 -4.18 13.02 32.07
C ASP A 266 -2.84 12.37 31.66
N ALA A 267 -2.79 11.02 31.62
CA ALA A 267 -1.61 10.33 31.13
C ALA A 267 -1.31 10.73 29.66
N PRO A 268 -0.05 11.03 29.29
CA PRO A 268 0.33 11.47 27.94
C PRO A 268 -0.15 10.55 26.82
N GLU A 269 -0.09 9.25 27.09
CA GLU A 269 -0.52 8.17 26.21
C GLU A 269 -2.04 8.18 25.94
N THR A 270 -2.82 8.97 26.68
CA THR A 270 -4.25 9.17 26.44
C THR A 270 -4.54 10.37 25.53
N ASP A 271 -3.66 11.36 25.48
CA ASP A 271 -3.89 12.57 24.68
C ASP A 271 -3.63 12.34 23.19
N TRP A 272 -2.50 11.75 22.79
CA TRP A 272 -2.27 11.39 21.37
C TRP A 272 -3.31 10.40 20.80
N ASN A 273 -3.75 9.42 21.59
CA ASN A 273 -4.80 8.47 21.22
C ASN A 273 -6.15 9.16 20.99
N ARG A 274 -6.54 10.06 21.90
CA ARG A 274 -7.72 10.90 21.70
C ARG A 274 -7.55 11.82 20.49
N ALA A 275 -6.35 12.32 20.22
CA ALA A 275 -6.07 13.12 19.03
C ALA A 275 -6.35 12.33 17.75
N LEU A 276 -5.82 11.11 17.64
CA LEU A 276 -6.06 10.21 16.51
C LEU A 276 -7.54 9.83 16.36
N GLU A 277 -8.25 9.63 17.47
CA GLU A 277 -9.68 9.37 17.46
C GLU A 277 -10.46 10.57 16.89
N HIS A 278 -10.17 11.79 17.36
CA HIS A 278 -10.77 13.01 16.82
C HIS A 278 -10.42 13.21 15.34
N GLU A 279 -9.18 12.93 14.92
CA GLU A 279 -8.79 12.95 13.51
C GLU A 279 -9.61 11.98 12.68
N SER A 280 -9.85 10.75 13.16
CA SER A 280 -10.64 9.74 12.44
C SER A 280 -12.05 10.22 12.09
N ARG A 281 -12.63 11.09 12.93
CA ARG A 281 -13.97 11.68 12.76
C ARG A 281 -13.95 13.04 12.06
N GLY A 282 -12.77 13.61 11.80
CA GLY A 282 -12.61 14.95 11.23
C GLY A 282 -12.86 16.10 12.23
N GLU A 283 -12.76 15.83 13.54
CA GLU A 283 -12.94 16.81 14.61
C GLU A 283 -11.64 17.59 14.87
N TRP A 284 -11.16 18.30 13.84
CA TRP A 284 -9.79 18.83 13.79
C TRP A 284 -9.38 19.74 14.96
N GLY A 285 -10.29 20.58 15.46
CA GLY A 285 -10.03 21.44 16.62
C GLY A 285 -9.68 20.62 17.87
N HIS A 286 -10.46 19.57 18.14
CA HIS A 286 -10.21 18.69 19.28
C HIS A 286 -8.93 17.88 19.10
N ALA A 287 -8.64 17.41 17.88
CA ALA A 287 -7.39 16.73 17.56
C ALA A 287 -6.16 17.62 17.81
N ILE A 288 -6.20 18.88 17.36
CA ILE A 288 -5.13 19.87 17.57
C ILE A 288 -4.87 20.09 19.06
N ASP A 289 -5.94 20.27 19.86
CA ASP A 289 -5.80 20.51 21.30
C ASP A 289 -5.17 19.31 22.02
N ARG A 290 -5.52 18.10 21.60
CA ARG A 290 -4.95 16.85 22.15
C ARG A 290 -3.49 16.66 21.74
N TRP A 291 -3.14 16.87 20.48
CA TRP A 291 -1.74 16.82 20.03
C TRP A 291 -0.85 17.85 20.73
N ARG A 292 -1.36 19.06 20.97
CA ARG A 292 -0.64 20.09 21.74
C ARG A 292 -0.35 19.66 23.17
N ARG A 293 -1.30 18.97 23.82
CA ARG A 293 -1.12 18.45 25.20
C ARG A 293 -0.15 17.28 25.28
N ALA A 294 -0.07 16.46 24.21
CA ALA A 294 0.85 15.33 24.14
C ALA A 294 2.34 15.73 24.00
N ARG A 295 2.63 16.98 23.60
CA ARG A 295 4.00 17.47 23.37
C ARG A 295 4.85 17.48 24.64
N GLY A 296 6.10 17.04 24.55
CA GLY A 296 7.04 16.98 25.67
C GLY A 296 6.72 15.91 26.71
N ARG A 297 5.91 14.91 26.36
CA ARG A 297 5.39 13.91 27.31
C ARG A 297 5.61 12.44 26.89
N GLY A 298 6.65 12.14 26.10
CA GLY A 298 7.10 10.76 25.83
C GLY A 298 7.01 10.31 24.37
N LEU A 299 6.34 11.06 23.49
CA LEU A 299 6.52 10.95 22.05
C LEU A 299 7.66 11.81 21.54
N ASP A 300 8.20 11.41 20.39
CA ASP A 300 9.02 12.28 19.55
C ASP A 300 8.26 13.55 19.17
N ASP A 301 8.76 14.70 19.64
CA ASP A 301 8.18 16.03 19.40
C ASP A 301 8.19 16.39 17.90
N GLU A 302 9.10 15.82 17.11
CA GLU A 302 9.12 15.97 15.66
C GLU A 302 7.90 15.30 15.02
N ALA A 303 7.56 14.09 15.45
CA ALA A 303 6.38 13.39 14.97
C ALA A 303 5.09 14.16 15.31
N ILE A 304 4.99 14.71 16.52
CA ILE A 304 3.85 15.54 16.94
C ILE A 304 3.76 16.80 16.08
N ALA A 305 4.89 17.46 15.78
CA ALA A 305 4.93 18.66 14.94
C ALA A 305 4.39 18.40 13.52
N LEU A 306 4.76 17.27 12.90
CA LEU A 306 4.24 16.85 11.60
C LEU A 306 2.73 16.54 11.64
N GLN A 307 2.24 15.92 12.73
CA GLN A 307 0.80 15.66 12.89
C GLN A 307 -0.02 16.93 13.11
N LEU A 308 0.50 17.85 13.92
CA LEU A 308 -0.10 19.18 14.08
C LEU A 308 -0.16 19.92 12.75
N ALA A 309 0.92 19.91 11.97
CA ALA A 309 0.97 20.51 10.64
C ALA A 309 -0.14 19.95 9.73
N SER A 310 -0.29 18.63 9.69
CA SER A 310 -1.38 17.95 8.96
C SER A 310 -2.77 18.36 9.44
N CYS A 311 -3.01 18.31 10.76
CA CYS A 311 -4.29 18.68 11.38
C CYS A 311 -4.69 20.13 11.07
N TYR A 312 -3.75 21.08 11.17
CA TYR A 312 -3.98 22.48 10.80
C TYR A 312 -4.34 22.63 9.33
N GLY A 313 -3.67 21.88 8.45
CA GLY A 313 -4.01 21.84 7.03
C GLY A 313 -5.46 21.44 6.78
N PHE A 314 -5.93 20.36 7.41
CA PHE A 314 -7.32 19.91 7.27
C PHE A 314 -8.35 20.81 7.99
N ALA A 315 -7.94 21.49 9.07
CA ALA A 315 -8.75 22.50 9.74
C ALA A 315 -8.92 23.80 8.94
N GLY A 316 -8.26 23.93 7.78
CA GLY A 316 -8.28 25.16 6.98
C GLY A 316 -7.40 26.28 7.58
N MET A 317 -6.40 25.92 8.38
CA MET A 317 -5.46 26.84 9.04
C MET A 317 -4.01 26.63 8.55
N PRO A 318 -3.73 26.73 7.23
CA PRO A 318 -2.44 26.31 6.68
C PRO A 318 -1.23 27.09 7.24
N GLU A 319 -1.39 28.37 7.59
CA GLU A 319 -0.31 29.18 8.20
C GLU A 319 0.08 28.67 9.60
N ALA A 320 -0.90 28.22 10.40
CA ALA A 320 -0.61 27.57 11.69
C ALA A 320 0.08 26.22 11.48
N GLY A 321 -0.24 25.51 10.40
CA GLY A 321 0.45 24.29 10.01
C GLY A 321 1.90 24.54 9.59
N LEU A 322 2.17 25.64 8.87
CA LEU A 322 3.53 26.03 8.52
C LEU A 322 4.34 26.39 9.76
N ALA A 323 3.76 27.14 10.70
CA ALA A 323 4.40 27.47 11.98
C ALA A 323 4.69 26.22 12.83
N ALA A 324 3.88 25.16 12.71
CA ALA A 324 4.16 23.89 13.38
C ALA A 324 5.43 23.20 12.85
N LEU A 325 5.92 23.55 11.66
CA LEU A 325 7.16 23.04 11.09
C LEU A 325 8.40 23.88 11.46
N ASP A 326 8.23 25.06 12.06
CA ASP A 326 9.36 25.93 12.45
C ASP A 326 10.41 25.26 13.37
N PRO A 327 10.05 24.36 14.31
CA PRO A 327 11.02 23.70 15.18
C PRO A 327 12.09 22.87 14.44
N PHE A 328 11.80 22.42 13.22
CA PHE A 328 12.76 21.70 12.39
C PHE A 328 13.87 22.59 11.82
N GLY A 329 13.76 23.92 11.96
CA GLY A 329 14.74 24.87 11.46
C GLY A 329 14.76 24.95 9.93
N ASP A 330 15.92 25.29 9.38
CA ASP A 330 16.12 25.37 7.93
C ASP A 330 16.14 23.96 7.30
N PRO A 331 15.18 23.62 6.42
CA PRO A 331 15.16 22.31 5.76
C PRO A 331 16.44 21.99 4.98
N ALA A 332 17.16 23.01 4.48
CA ALA A 332 18.42 22.82 3.76
C ALA A 332 19.55 22.27 4.66
N ALA A 333 19.45 22.45 5.98
CA ALA A 333 20.42 21.93 6.94
C ALA A 333 20.11 20.49 7.39
N LEU A 334 18.93 19.97 7.07
CA LEU A 334 18.49 18.64 7.51
C LEU A 334 19.10 17.51 6.66
N PRO A 335 19.27 16.30 7.23
CA PRO A 335 19.57 15.11 6.46
C PRO A 335 18.51 14.89 5.38
N ASP A 336 18.95 14.36 4.24
CA ASP A 336 18.13 14.22 3.04
C ASP A 336 16.73 13.64 3.33
N ALA A 337 16.64 12.50 4.03
CA ALA A 337 15.35 11.84 4.30
C ALA A 337 14.40 12.66 5.19
N ALA A 338 14.93 13.49 6.10
CA ALA A 338 14.14 14.41 6.92
C ALA A 338 13.71 15.64 6.11
N ARG A 339 14.63 16.24 5.34
CA ARG A 339 14.37 17.36 4.43
C ARG A 339 13.21 17.03 3.48
N GLY A 340 13.27 15.88 2.82
CA GLY A 340 12.25 15.45 1.86
C GLY A 340 10.84 15.40 2.47
N ARG A 341 10.71 14.81 3.66
CA ARG A 341 9.44 14.69 4.40
C ARG A 341 8.87 16.06 4.78
N ILE A 342 9.70 16.93 5.34
CA ILE A 342 9.28 18.26 5.82
C ILE A 342 8.89 19.16 4.64
N GLN A 343 9.69 19.17 3.57
CA GLN A 343 9.40 19.96 2.38
C GLN A 343 8.13 19.50 1.67
N LEU A 344 7.82 18.20 1.69
CA LEU A 344 6.55 17.70 1.16
C LEU A 344 5.34 18.14 2.02
N ALA A 345 5.46 18.08 3.35
CA ALA A 345 4.42 18.58 4.26
C ALA A 345 4.19 20.10 4.07
N ARG A 346 5.29 20.85 3.93
CA ARG A 346 5.28 22.29 3.65
C ARG A 346 4.60 22.60 2.31
N SER A 347 4.93 21.86 1.25
CA SER A 347 4.31 22.01 -0.07
C SER A 347 2.79 21.83 0.00
N ALA A 348 2.31 20.79 0.70
CA ALA A 348 0.88 20.56 0.88
C ALA A 348 0.17 21.71 1.61
N LEU A 349 0.78 22.28 2.65
CA LEU A 349 0.25 23.44 3.37
C LEU A 349 0.22 24.70 2.51
N LEU A 350 1.29 24.94 1.74
CA LEU A 350 1.37 26.08 0.81
C LEU A 350 0.33 26.00 -0.30
N LEU A 351 0.04 24.79 -0.82
CA LEU A 351 -1.07 24.57 -1.76
C LEU A 351 -2.42 24.94 -1.13
N ARG A 352 -2.67 24.52 0.12
CA ARG A 352 -3.90 24.87 0.86
C ARG A 352 -4.00 26.37 1.15
N ALA A 353 -2.88 27.05 1.32
CA ALA A 353 -2.81 28.51 1.45
C ALA A 353 -2.94 29.26 0.11
N GLY A 354 -2.97 28.55 -1.03
CA GLY A 354 -2.99 29.15 -2.37
C GLY A 354 -1.63 29.70 -2.83
N ARG A 355 -0.54 29.46 -2.09
CA ARG A 355 0.84 29.92 -2.35
C ARG A 355 1.58 28.96 -3.28
N ARG A 356 1.07 28.79 -4.51
CA ARG A 356 1.50 27.75 -5.46
C ARG A 356 2.99 27.81 -5.84
N ASP A 357 3.55 29.01 -6.03
CA ASP A 357 4.97 29.16 -6.39
C ASP A 357 5.92 28.74 -5.25
N GLU A 358 5.51 28.98 -4.01
CA GLU A 358 6.25 28.50 -2.84
C GLU A 358 6.12 26.98 -2.68
N ALA A 359 4.93 26.44 -2.91
CA ALA A 359 4.73 24.98 -2.92
C ALA A 359 5.58 24.31 -4.00
N ALA A 360 5.75 24.94 -5.17
CA ALA A 360 6.57 24.42 -6.26
C ALA A 360 8.04 24.32 -5.84
N ARG A 361 8.59 25.38 -5.23
CA ARG A 361 9.96 25.37 -4.68
C ARG A 361 10.14 24.28 -3.64
N ALA A 362 9.25 24.20 -2.66
CA ALA A 362 9.31 23.17 -1.61
C ALA A 362 9.27 21.74 -2.22
N THR A 363 8.48 21.52 -3.26
CA THR A 363 8.44 20.22 -3.94
C THR A 363 9.72 19.89 -4.70
N ILE A 364 10.30 20.85 -5.42
CA ILE A 364 11.59 20.65 -6.11
C ILE A 364 12.67 20.30 -5.09
N ASP A 365 12.67 20.95 -3.93
CA ASP A 365 13.60 20.69 -2.84
C ASP A 365 13.44 19.29 -2.21
N SER A 366 12.24 18.69 -2.30
CA SER A 366 11.93 17.35 -1.76
C SER A 366 12.44 16.21 -2.64
N GLU A 367 12.41 16.39 -3.96
CA GLU A 367 12.61 15.35 -4.97
C GLU A 367 14.05 14.83 -5.09
N ASN A 368 15.04 15.63 -4.66
CA ASN A 368 16.45 15.23 -4.63
C ASN A 368 16.70 13.94 -3.81
N VAL A 369 15.81 13.60 -2.88
CA VAL A 369 16.08 12.55 -1.88
C VAL A 369 15.30 11.28 -2.11
N LEU A 370 13.97 11.40 -2.25
CA LEU A 370 13.07 10.24 -2.20
C LEU A 370 13.06 9.49 -3.54
N THR A 371 12.97 10.24 -4.64
CA THR A 371 12.91 9.67 -5.99
C THR A 371 14.28 9.15 -6.43
N ALA A 372 15.36 9.89 -6.13
CA ALA A 372 16.72 9.48 -6.50
C ALA A 372 17.11 8.13 -5.85
N ALA A 373 16.83 7.98 -4.55
CA ALA A 373 17.11 6.75 -3.81
C ALA A 373 16.25 5.57 -4.30
N GLN A 374 14.97 5.80 -4.64
CA GLN A 374 14.06 4.75 -5.09
C GLN A 374 14.47 4.16 -6.46
N PHE A 375 14.96 5.00 -7.37
CA PHE A 375 15.27 4.59 -8.75
C PHE A 375 16.77 4.42 -9.03
N GLY A 376 17.63 4.63 -8.03
CA GLY A 376 19.09 4.52 -8.18
C GLY A 376 19.67 5.55 -9.14
N LEU A 377 19.03 6.74 -9.23
CA LEU A 377 19.42 7.80 -10.14
C LEU A 377 20.29 8.83 -9.44
N ALA A 378 21.28 9.33 -10.17
CA ALA A 378 22.25 10.28 -9.66
C ALA A 378 21.63 11.69 -9.55
N THR A 379 21.66 12.28 -8.36
CA THR A 379 20.98 13.54 -8.03
C THR A 379 21.54 14.74 -8.80
N GLU A 380 22.79 14.68 -9.26
CA GLU A 380 23.42 15.70 -10.08
C GLU A 380 22.78 15.85 -11.47
N ARG A 381 22.00 14.86 -11.90
CA ARG A 381 21.23 14.89 -13.16
C ARG A 381 19.77 15.30 -12.95
N LEU A 382 19.37 15.72 -11.75
CA LEU A 382 18.01 16.17 -11.52
C LEU A 382 17.71 17.42 -12.37
N TYR A 383 16.58 17.38 -13.06
CA TYR A 383 16.05 18.52 -13.77
C TYR A 383 15.50 19.56 -12.79
N GLN A 384 16.14 20.72 -12.75
CA GLN A 384 15.82 21.87 -11.90
C GLN A 384 15.45 23.11 -12.73
N GLY A 385 15.19 22.94 -14.03
CA GLY A 385 14.88 24.02 -14.98
C GLY A 385 16.02 24.36 -15.95
N GLN A 386 17.01 23.47 -16.10
CA GLN A 386 18.09 23.63 -17.08
C GLN A 386 17.53 23.64 -18.52
N PRO A 387 18.21 24.25 -19.51
CA PRO A 387 17.75 24.18 -20.89
C PRO A 387 17.67 22.74 -21.43
N LEU A 388 16.53 22.37 -22.02
CA LEU A 388 16.30 21.02 -22.55
C LEU A 388 16.56 20.88 -24.07
N HIS A 389 16.87 21.95 -24.78
CA HIS A 389 17.11 21.91 -26.22
C HIS A 389 18.26 20.95 -26.58
N GLY A 390 17.98 19.94 -27.41
CA GLY A 390 18.94 18.92 -27.80
C GLY A 390 19.33 17.94 -26.67
N LYS A 391 18.62 17.95 -25.54
CA LYS A 391 18.85 17.06 -24.39
C LYS A 391 17.81 15.96 -24.29
N ARG A 392 18.17 14.88 -23.61
CA ARG A 392 17.29 13.74 -23.31
C ARG A 392 16.77 13.85 -21.89
N LEU A 393 15.45 13.84 -21.72
CA LEU A 393 14.80 13.91 -20.40
C LEU A 393 14.14 12.57 -20.06
N LEU A 394 14.47 12.02 -18.88
CA LEU A 394 13.77 10.89 -18.27
C LEU A 394 12.74 11.40 -17.26
N VAL A 395 11.47 11.10 -17.47
CA VAL A 395 10.40 11.46 -16.54
C VAL A 395 9.91 10.21 -15.80
N LEU A 396 10.00 10.23 -14.48
CA LEU A 396 9.58 9.13 -13.62
C LEU A 396 8.16 9.33 -13.11
N SER A 397 7.45 8.21 -12.95
CA SER A 397 6.16 8.18 -12.27
C SER A 397 6.26 8.70 -10.84
N TYR A 398 5.26 9.48 -10.43
CA TYR A 398 5.09 9.92 -9.04
C TYR A 398 3.68 9.63 -8.56
N GLY A 399 3.53 8.93 -7.43
CA GLY A 399 2.21 8.61 -6.87
C GLY A 399 1.45 7.52 -7.63
N GLY A 400 0.12 7.60 -7.64
CA GLY A 400 -0.76 6.61 -8.25
C GLY A 400 -1.04 6.84 -9.73
N VAL A 401 -1.86 5.99 -10.34
CA VAL A 401 -2.32 6.14 -11.73
C VAL A 401 -2.98 7.51 -11.97
N GLY A 402 -3.80 7.97 -11.04
CA GLY A 402 -4.49 9.25 -11.15
C GLY A 402 -3.54 10.44 -11.23
N ASP A 403 -2.42 10.37 -10.51
CA ASP A 403 -1.36 11.38 -10.57
C ASP A 403 -0.71 11.40 -11.96
N GLN A 404 -0.41 10.22 -12.54
CA GLN A 404 0.15 10.15 -13.89
C GLN A 404 -0.80 10.77 -14.93
N LEU A 405 -2.09 10.47 -14.85
CA LEU A 405 -3.11 11.05 -15.73
C LEU A 405 -3.17 12.57 -15.57
N GLN A 406 -3.18 13.07 -14.33
CA GLN A 406 -3.19 14.51 -14.05
C GLN A 406 -1.96 15.22 -14.62
N TYR A 407 -0.77 14.64 -14.45
CA TYR A 407 0.50 15.25 -14.80
C TYR A 407 0.89 15.05 -16.28
N ALA A 408 0.25 14.11 -16.99
CA ALA A 408 0.44 13.92 -18.43
C ALA A 408 0.22 15.20 -19.25
N ARG A 409 -0.60 16.15 -18.76
CA ARG A 409 -0.79 17.45 -19.40
C ARG A 409 0.51 18.24 -19.63
N TYR A 410 1.52 18.06 -18.78
CA TYR A 410 2.80 18.77 -18.91
C TYR A 410 3.66 18.21 -20.03
N LEU A 411 3.36 17.00 -20.52
CA LEU A 411 4.07 16.43 -21.67
C LEU A 411 3.81 17.22 -22.96
N HIS A 412 2.65 17.89 -23.09
CA HIS A 412 2.39 18.83 -24.19
C HIS A 412 3.37 20.02 -24.18
N ALA A 413 3.80 20.45 -23.00
CA ALA A 413 4.78 21.53 -22.89
C ALA A 413 6.20 21.06 -23.27
N LEU A 414 6.52 19.77 -23.12
CA LEU A 414 7.85 19.24 -23.42
C LEU A 414 8.20 19.32 -24.91
N ASP A 415 7.21 19.18 -25.80
CA ASP A 415 7.41 19.31 -27.24
C ASP A 415 7.94 20.71 -27.62
N ALA A 416 7.56 21.76 -26.89
CA ALA A 416 7.99 23.13 -27.15
C ALA A 416 9.46 23.40 -26.77
N PHE A 417 10.07 22.56 -25.92
CA PHE A 417 11.44 22.77 -25.44
C PHE A 417 12.53 22.17 -26.36
N GLY A 418 12.14 21.45 -27.42
CA GLY A 418 13.09 20.92 -28.40
C GLY A 418 14.04 19.85 -27.85
N CYS A 419 13.56 19.03 -26.91
CA CYS A 419 14.29 17.86 -26.40
C CYS A 419 14.74 16.96 -27.56
N ALA A 420 15.94 16.38 -27.46
CA ALA A 420 16.39 15.33 -28.39
C ALA A 420 15.60 14.02 -28.20
N GLY A 421 15.05 13.80 -27.01
CA GLY A 421 14.14 12.69 -26.71
C GLY A 421 13.57 12.80 -25.31
N VAL A 422 12.35 12.27 -25.12
CA VAL A 422 11.71 12.17 -23.81
C VAL A 422 11.30 10.72 -23.61
N THR A 423 11.76 10.14 -22.50
CA THR A 423 11.35 8.81 -22.05
C THR A 423 10.58 8.97 -20.76
N VAL A 424 9.37 8.40 -20.69
CA VAL A 424 8.50 8.49 -19.51
C VAL A 424 8.23 7.08 -19.00
N VAL A 425 8.51 6.87 -17.71
CA VAL A 425 8.19 5.61 -17.03
C VAL A 425 6.81 5.74 -16.38
N VAL A 426 5.89 4.85 -16.75
CA VAL A 426 4.50 4.82 -16.26
C VAL A 426 4.03 3.39 -15.96
N PRO A 427 3.01 3.19 -15.11
CA PRO A 427 2.35 1.89 -15.00
C PRO A 427 1.97 1.36 -16.38
N ASP A 428 2.25 0.09 -16.65
CA ASP A 428 2.09 -0.52 -17.98
C ASP A 428 0.68 -0.32 -18.57
N ALA A 429 -0.35 -0.40 -17.72
CA ALA A 429 -1.75 -0.19 -18.07
C ALA A 429 -2.09 1.19 -18.66
N LEU A 430 -1.21 2.19 -18.54
CA LEU A 430 -1.39 3.54 -19.11
C LEU A 430 -0.68 3.72 -20.46
N THR A 431 0.23 2.82 -20.83
CA THR A 431 1.11 3.02 -21.99
C THR A 431 0.32 3.14 -23.30
N GLY A 432 -0.74 2.36 -23.49
CA GLY A 432 -1.60 2.42 -24.67
C GLY A 432 -2.24 3.80 -24.86
N LEU A 433 -2.95 4.29 -23.83
CA LEU A 433 -3.61 5.59 -23.84
C LEU A 433 -2.62 6.76 -24.01
N LEU A 434 -1.46 6.70 -23.35
CA LEU A 434 -0.47 7.78 -23.42
C LEU A 434 0.25 7.80 -24.76
N ARG A 435 0.62 6.65 -25.34
CA ARG A 435 1.21 6.57 -26.69
C ARG A 435 0.27 7.11 -27.77
N GLN A 436 -1.04 6.88 -27.63
CA GLN A 436 -2.04 7.44 -28.52
C GLN A 436 -2.02 8.98 -28.53
N THR A 437 -1.80 9.60 -27.38
CA THR A 437 -1.79 11.06 -27.25
C THR A 437 -0.41 11.66 -27.58
N PHE A 438 0.67 10.98 -27.20
CA PHE A 438 2.05 11.48 -27.30
C PHE A 438 2.93 10.53 -28.12
N PRO A 439 2.75 10.43 -29.45
CA PRO A 439 3.44 9.46 -30.29
C PRO A 439 4.96 9.71 -30.41
N ARG A 440 5.44 10.90 -30.02
CA ARG A 440 6.86 11.28 -30.04
C ARG A 440 7.60 10.96 -28.74
N ILE A 441 6.86 10.57 -27.70
CA ILE A 441 7.40 10.25 -26.39
C ILE A 441 7.54 8.74 -26.27
N GLU A 442 8.69 8.28 -25.81
CA GLU A 442 8.90 6.88 -25.47
C GLU A 442 8.27 6.59 -24.10
N PHE A 443 7.36 5.63 -24.02
CA PHE A 443 6.79 5.17 -22.76
C PHE A 443 7.33 3.79 -22.40
N VAL A 444 7.88 3.68 -21.19
CA VAL A 444 8.37 2.44 -20.59
C VAL A 444 7.38 2.00 -19.52
N GLY A 445 6.83 0.78 -19.67
CA GLY A 445 5.87 0.21 -18.73
C GLY A 445 6.55 -0.34 -17.48
N ALA A 446 6.17 0.16 -16.31
CA ALA A 446 6.59 -0.38 -15.02
C ALA A 446 5.57 -1.40 -14.50
N HIS A 447 6.08 -2.53 -14.01
CA HIS A 447 5.31 -3.57 -13.34
C HIS A 447 5.67 -3.57 -11.86
N GLY A 448 4.79 -3.00 -11.02
CA GLY A 448 5.06 -2.85 -9.58
C GLY A 448 5.88 -1.59 -9.24
N ALA A 449 6.58 -1.63 -8.10
CA ALA A 449 7.22 -0.47 -7.48
C ALA A 449 8.62 -0.12 -8.01
N TRP A 450 9.16 -0.93 -8.93
CA TRP A 450 10.51 -0.77 -9.45
C TRP A 450 10.56 -1.02 -10.95
N VAL A 451 11.42 -0.27 -11.63
CA VAL A 451 11.78 -0.43 -13.03
C VAL A 451 13.27 -0.17 -13.15
N ASP A 452 13.99 -1.03 -13.86
CA ASP A 452 15.40 -0.76 -14.14
C ASP A 452 15.49 0.45 -15.06
N THR A 453 16.09 1.54 -14.60
CA THR A 453 16.31 2.74 -15.41
C THR A 453 17.77 2.90 -15.83
N SER A 454 18.66 1.99 -15.40
CA SER A 454 20.11 2.10 -15.64
C SER A 454 20.49 2.08 -17.12
N HIS A 455 19.67 1.43 -17.94
CA HIS A 455 19.86 1.33 -19.39
C HIS A 455 19.21 2.47 -20.17
N LEU A 456 18.38 3.30 -19.53
CA LEU A 456 17.68 4.40 -20.19
C LEU A 456 18.62 5.61 -20.32
N ALA A 457 19.08 5.90 -21.53
CA ALA A 457 19.96 7.04 -21.77
C ALA A 457 19.24 8.38 -21.58
N HIS A 458 19.76 9.22 -20.68
CA HIS A 458 19.22 10.54 -20.35
C HIS A 458 20.34 11.52 -19.94
N ASP A 459 20.17 12.80 -20.26
CA ASP A 459 21.01 13.89 -19.77
C ASP A 459 20.50 14.38 -18.40
N TYR A 460 19.17 14.50 -18.28
CA TYR A 460 18.48 14.92 -17.07
C TYR A 460 17.33 13.98 -16.74
N TRP A 461 16.93 13.93 -15.48
CA TRP A 461 15.74 13.21 -15.05
C TRP A 461 14.92 14.00 -14.03
N CYS A 462 13.62 13.74 -13.93
CA CYS A 462 12.78 14.24 -12.85
C CYS A 462 11.54 13.38 -12.68
N SER A 463 10.78 13.56 -11.59
CA SER A 463 9.43 13.02 -11.52
C SER A 463 8.41 13.91 -12.24
N PHE A 464 7.23 13.36 -12.50
CA PHE A 464 6.08 14.16 -12.93
C PHE A 464 5.71 15.29 -11.95
N LEU A 465 5.94 15.11 -10.66
CA LEU A 465 5.64 16.13 -9.66
C LEU A 465 6.57 17.34 -9.81
N VAL A 466 7.84 17.13 -10.17
CA VAL A 466 8.76 18.23 -10.51
C VAL A 466 8.27 19.00 -11.73
N LEU A 467 7.78 18.32 -12.78
CA LEU A 467 7.18 19.01 -13.92
C LEU A 467 5.97 19.84 -13.49
N ALA A 468 5.14 19.33 -12.57
CA ALA A 468 4.03 20.09 -12.01
C ALA A 468 4.47 21.32 -11.22
N ALA A 469 5.56 21.21 -10.46
CA ALA A 469 6.13 22.36 -9.76
C ALA A 469 6.71 23.39 -10.73
N GLN A 470 7.44 22.96 -11.75
CA GLN A 470 8.09 23.84 -12.74
C GLN A 470 7.09 24.58 -13.63
N PHE A 471 6.03 23.90 -14.07
CA PHE A 471 5.04 24.46 -14.98
C PHE A 471 3.78 24.99 -14.27
N GLY A 472 3.73 24.88 -12.93
CA GLY A 472 2.61 25.30 -12.10
C GLY A 472 1.56 24.20 -11.91
N TYR A 473 1.14 24.00 -10.65
CA TYR A 473 0.22 22.91 -10.28
C TYR A 473 -1.18 23.01 -10.87
N ALA A 474 -1.73 24.21 -11.03
CA ALA A 474 -3.04 24.49 -11.60
C ALA A 474 -3.21 26.02 -11.78
N PRO A 475 -3.80 26.52 -12.88
CA PRO A 475 -4.31 25.77 -14.03
C PRO A 475 -3.19 25.13 -14.87
N ALA A 476 -3.56 24.42 -15.93
CA ALA A 476 -2.58 23.89 -16.89
C ALA A 476 -1.77 25.04 -17.53
N PRO A 477 -0.52 24.79 -17.97
CA PRO A 477 0.30 25.79 -18.64
C PRO A 477 -0.40 26.33 -19.90
N GLU A 478 -0.06 27.56 -20.26
CA GLU A 478 -0.56 28.17 -21.49
C GLU A 478 -0.20 27.31 -22.72
N GLY A 479 -1.15 27.15 -23.63
CA GLY A 479 -0.99 26.33 -24.84
C GLY A 479 -1.33 24.85 -24.67
N VAL A 480 -1.55 24.35 -23.44
CA VAL A 480 -2.04 22.98 -23.22
C VAL A 480 -3.54 22.90 -23.56
N PRO A 481 -3.97 21.92 -24.39
CA PRO A 481 -5.38 21.77 -24.74
C PRO A 481 -6.25 21.37 -23.53
N ALA A 482 -7.49 21.84 -23.50
CA ALA A 482 -8.37 21.65 -22.33
C ALA A 482 -8.82 20.18 -22.14
N PRO A 483 -9.09 19.40 -23.20
CA PRO A 483 -8.85 17.95 -23.20
C PRO A 483 -7.41 17.70 -23.65
N TYR A 484 -6.60 17.11 -22.78
CA TYR A 484 -5.19 16.86 -23.04
C TYR A 484 -4.83 15.39 -23.20
N LEU A 485 -5.79 14.47 -23.05
CA LEU A 485 -5.65 13.07 -23.43
C LEU A 485 -6.66 12.70 -24.51
N THR A 486 -6.29 11.73 -25.34
CA THR A 486 -7.13 11.20 -26.41
C THR A 486 -7.23 9.68 -26.32
N CYS A 487 -8.39 9.14 -26.68
CA CYS A 487 -8.64 7.71 -26.74
C CYS A 487 -8.46 7.19 -28.18
N PRO A 488 -7.92 5.97 -28.40
CA PRO A 488 -7.87 5.36 -29.72
C PRO A 488 -9.25 5.36 -30.41
N PRO A 489 -9.37 5.88 -31.65
CA PRO A 489 -10.67 6.03 -32.32
C PRO A 489 -11.48 4.73 -32.44
N ALA A 490 -10.79 3.60 -32.64
CA ALA A 490 -11.41 2.28 -32.71
C ALA A 490 -12.09 1.88 -31.38
N HIS A 491 -11.40 2.05 -30.24
CA HIS A 491 -11.97 1.77 -28.92
C HIS A 491 -13.18 2.68 -28.67
N ALA A 492 -13.05 3.98 -28.96
CA ALA A 492 -14.14 4.92 -28.79
C ALA A 492 -15.39 4.57 -29.63
N ALA A 493 -15.20 4.04 -30.85
CA ALA A 493 -16.30 3.59 -31.71
C ALA A 493 -16.97 2.33 -31.16
N THR A 494 -16.19 1.32 -30.78
CA THR A 494 -16.69 0.06 -30.20
C THR A 494 -17.50 0.29 -28.92
N TRP A 495 -17.03 1.16 -28.03
CA TRP A 495 -17.77 1.47 -26.81
C TRP A 495 -19.03 2.28 -27.05
N ARG A 496 -19.01 3.24 -27.99
CA ARG A 496 -20.22 3.96 -28.41
C ARG A 496 -21.28 3.01 -28.96
N GLU A 497 -20.87 2.07 -29.80
CA GLU A 497 -21.77 1.04 -30.34
C GLU A 497 -22.33 0.15 -29.23
N ARG A 498 -21.48 -0.39 -28.34
CA ARG A 498 -21.90 -1.23 -27.22
C ARG A 498 -22.92 -0.51 -26.32
N VAL A 499 -22.62 0.72 -25.89
CA VAL A 499 -23.50 1.52 -25.03
C VAL A 499 -24.81 1.90 -25.75
N SER A 500 -24.80 2.05 -27.08
CA SER A 500 -26.03 2.30 -27.85
C SER A 500 -26.96 1.09 -27.90
N HIS A 501 -26.43 -0.13 -27.75
CA HIS A 501 -27.19 -1.37 -27.80
C HIS A 501 -27.83 -1.79 -26.47
N ASP A 502 -27.55 -1.10 -25.36
CA ASP A 502 -28.11 -1.42 -24.03
C ASP A 502 -29.62 -1.13 -23.89
N GLY A 503 -30.30 -0.75 -24.99
CA GLY A 503 -31.77 -0.75 -25.08
C GLY A 503 -32.48 0.38 -24.32
N HIS A 504 -31.77 1.43 -23.95
CA HIS A 504 -32.35 2.56 -23.22
C HIS A 504 -33.24 3.45 -24.10
N ALA A 505 -34.27 4.05 -23.50
CA ALA A 505 -35.17 4.96 -24.21
C ALA A 505 -34.41 6.15 -24.82
N PRO A 506 -34.82 6.69 -25.98
CA PRO A 506 -34.22 7.90 -26.55
C PRO A 506 -34.18 9.06 -25.56
N GLY A 507 -33.04 9.77 -25.48
CA GLY A 507 -32.85 10.88 -24.54
C GLY A 507 -32.48 10.45 -23.10
N THR A 508 -32.29 9.15 -22.83
CA THR A 508 -31.76 8.65 -21.55
C THR A 508 -30.33 9.14 -21.34
N ARG A 509 -30.05 9.85 -20.24
CA ARG A 509 -28.69 10.26 -19.89
C ARG A 509 -27.86 9.10 -19.34
N ARG A 510 -26.65 8.91 -19.84
CA ARG A 510 -25.72 7.85 -19.42
C ARG A 510 -24.75 8.42 -18.39
N ILE A 511 -24.82 7.91 -17.17
CA ILE A 511 -24.01 8.39 -16.05
C ILE A 511 -23.03 7.31 -15.64
N GLY A 512 -21.73 7.61 -15.78
CA GLY A 512 -20.66 6.76 -15.28
C GLY A 512 -20.47 6.98 -13.79
N LEU A 513 -20.45 5.90 -12.99
CA LEU A 513 -20.29 5.94 -11.55
C LEU A 513 -18.99 5.24 -11.15
N ASN A 514 -18.19 5.90 -10.31
CA ASN A 514 -17.08 5.24 -9.61
C ASN A 514 -17.02 5.69 -8.15
N TRP A 515 -17.27 4.78 -7.21
CA TRP A 515 -17.43 5.11 -5.78
C TRP A 515 -16.20 4.82 -4.92
N ARG A 516 -15.22 4.09 -5.44
CA ARG A 516 -14.01 3.71 -4.71
C ARG A 516 -12.80 3.56 -5.64
N GLY A 517 -11.61 3.56 -5.04
CA GLY A 517 -10.32 3.40 -5.68
C GLY A 517 -9.61 2.14 -5.15
N ARG A 518 -8.37 2.31 -4.70
CA ARG A 518 -7.60 1.26 -4.01
C ARG A 518 -7.70 1.47 -2.50
N ASP A 519 -7.78 0.37 -1.75
CA ASP A 519 -8.09 0.37 -0.31
C ASP A 519 -7.17 1.27 0.54
N GLU A 520 -5.84 1.17 0.43
CA GLU A 520 -4.92 2.03 1.23
C GLU A 520 -5.15 3.52 1.00
N SER A 521 -5.38 3.89 -0.25
CA SER A 521 -5.52 5.26 -0.69
C SER A 521 -6.92 5.81 -0.33
N ASP A 522 -7.90 4.91 -0.27
CA ASP A 522 -9.25 5.20 0.20
C ASP A 522 -9.34 5.33 1.72
N ALA A 523 -8.65 4.46 2.46
CA ALA A 523 -8.52 4.53 3.91
C ALA A 523 -7.81 5.81 4.35
N ARG A 524 -6.69 6.16 3.70
CA ARG A 524 -5.89 7.36 4.02
C ARG A 524 -6.70 8.65 3.97
N PHE A 525 -7.55 8.81 2.96
CA PHE A 525 -8.34 10.03 2.76
C PHE A 525 -9.82 9.86 3.13
N HIS A 526 -10.22 8.69 3.66
CA HIS A 526 -11.61 8.31 3.89
C HIS A 526 -12.51 8.64 2.69
N ARG A 527 -12.05 8.28 1.49
CA ARG A 527 -12.63 8.74 0.22
C ARG A 527 -13.41 7.65 -0.54
N ALA A 528 -13.52 6.44 0.02
CA ALA A 528 -14.43 5.41 -0.52
C ALA A 528 -15.87 5.71 -0.10
N ALA A 529 -16.77 5.67 -1.07
CA ALA A 529 -18.19 5.44 -0.88
C ALA A 529 -18.51 3.97 -1.22
N SER A 530 -19.78 3.59 -1.08
CA SER A 530 -20.32 2.29 -1.48
C SER A 530 -21.39 2.46 -2.55
N LEU A 531 -21.69 1.41 -3.31
CA LEU A 531 -22.80 1.42 -4.26
C LEU A 531 -24.15 1.70 -3.59
N ARG A 532 -24.28 1.32 -2.31
CA ARG A 532 -25.47 1.62 -1.50
C ARG A 532 -25.64 3.11 -1.25
N ASP A 533 -24.55 3.86 -1.09
CA ASP A 533 -24.63 5.31 -0.93
C ASP A 533 -25.26 5.98 -2.16
N PHE A 534 -25.07 5.38 -3.35
CA PHE A 534 -25.68 5.84 -4.61
C PHE A 534 -27.14 5.40 -4.78
N ALA A 535 -27.74 4.65 -3.85
CA ALA A 535 -29.14 4.23 -3.92
C ALA A 535 -30.15 5.37 -4.18
N PRO A 536 -29.96 6.63 -3.73
CA PRO A 536 -30.83 7.75 -4.09
C PRO A 536 -30.99 7.95 -5.61
N PHE A 537 -29.99 7.58 -6.42
CA PHE A 537 -30.11 7.63 -7.89
C PHE A 537 -31.30 6.78 -8.37
N ALA A 538 -31.59 5.64 -7.74
CA ALA A 538 -32.64 4.69 -8.16
C ALA A 538 -34.04 5.31 -8.23
N ARG A 539 -34.25 6.41 -7.51
CA ARG A 539 -35.53 7.14 -7.48
C ARG A 539 -35.77 8.01 -8.72
N MET A 540 -34.74 8.23 -9.54
CA MET A 540 -34.84 9.10 -10.72
C MET A 540 -35.25 8.33 -11.98
N ARG A 541 -35.75 9.06 -12.99
CA ARG A 541 -36.09 8.52 -14.31
C ARG A 541 -35.27 9.22 -15.39
N GLY A 542 -35.13 8.58 -16.56
CA GLY A 542 -34.48 9.19 -17.72
C GLY A 542 -32.95 9.19 -17.68
N TYR A 543 -32.35 8.32 -16.86
CA TYR A 543 -30.91 8.08 -16.86
C TYR A 543 -30.61 6.57 -16.79
N ALA A 544 -29.40 6.20 -17.17
CA ALA A 544 -28.84 4.86 -17.06
C ALA A 544 -27.48 4.96 -16.35
N ALA A 545 -27.28 4.16 -15.30
CA ALA A 545 -26.03 4.13 -14.55
C ALA A 545 -25.09 3.05 -15.08
N TYR A 546 -23.83 3.41 -15.27
CA TYR A 546 -22.76 2.52 -15.71
C TYR A 546 -21.66 2.50 -14.66
N CYS A 547 -21.28 1.32 -14.20
CA CYS A 547 -20.16 1.21 -13.29
C CYS A 547 -18.84 1.36 -14.05
N LEU A 548 -18.03 2.32 -13.60
CA LEU A 548 -16.68 2.59 -14.11
C LEU A 548 -15.58 1.99 -13.22
N ASN A 549 -15.92 1.49 -12.02
CA ASN A 549 -14.95 0.79 -11.17
C ASN A 549 -14.29 -0.35 -11.96
N ARG A 550 -12.96 -0.46 -11.84
CA ARG A 550 -12.20 -1.53 -12.48
C ARG A 550 -12.17 -2.84 -11.67
N ASP A 551 -12.42 -2.74 -10.37
CA ASP A 551 -12.45 -3.91 -9.47
C ASP A 551 -13.75 -4.70 -9.65
N LEU A 552 -13.62 -5.99 -9.97
CA LEU A 552 -14.76 -6.90 -10.19
C LEU A 552 -15.64 -7.07 -8.96
N SER A 553 -15.11 -6.90 -7.74
CA SER A 553 -15.91 -7.06 -6.53
C SER A 553 -16.98 -5.96 -6.39
N ALA A 554 -16.86 -4.85 -7.12
CA ALA A 554 -17.89 -3.80 -7.19
C ALA A 554 -19.24 -4.32 -7.71
N GLN A 555 -19.24 -5.39 -8.51
CA GLN A 555 -20.46 -6.05 -9.01
C GLN A 555 -21.21 -6.83 -7.93
N SER A 556 -20.53 -7.16 -6.83
CA SER A 556 -21.09 -7.96 -5.73
C SER A 556 -21.74 -7.10 -4.64
N GLU A 557 -21.59 -5.78 -4.71
CA GLU A 557 -22.19 -4.86 -3.75
C GLU A 557 -23.72 -4.82 -3.91
N GLN A 558 -24.43 -4.97 -2.80
CA GLN A 558 -25.90 -4.93 -2.79
C GLN A 558 -26.40 -3.47 -2.86
N SER A 559 -27.26 -3.19 -3.85
CA SER A 559 -27.93 -1.89 -3.98
C SER A 559 -29.21 -2.02 -4.80
N ASP A 560 -30.19 -1.16 -4.51
CA ASP A 560 -31.43 -1.03 -5.28
C ASP A 560 -31.23 -0.22 -6.58
N LEU A 561 -30.03 0.34 -6.79
CA LEU A 561 -29.69 1.09 -8.00
C LEU A 561 -29.43 0.13 -9.17
N PRO A 562 -30.23 0.17 -10.25
CA PRO A 562 -29.91 -0.58 -11.46
C PRO A 562 -28.66 0.01 -12.13
N VAL A 563 -27.57 -0.78 -12.17
CA VAL A 563 -26.30 -0.40 -12.77
C VAL A 563 -25.87 -1.43 -13.81
N THR A 564 -25.41 -0.95 -14.96
CA THR A 564 -24.73 -1.77 -15.95
C THR A 564 -23.26 -1.98 -15.55
N PHE A 565 -22.81 -3.23 -15.51
CA PHE A 565 -21.44 -3.57 -15.09
C PHE A 565 -20.61 -4.15 -16.26
N PRO A 566 -19.93 -3.29 -17.05
CA PRO A 566 -19.24 -3.73 -18.26
C PRO A 566 -17.80 -4.23 -18.01
N HIS A 567 -17.45 -4.67 -16.80
CA HIS A 567 -16.05 -4.80 -16.35
C HIS A 567 -15.26 -5.83 -17.18
N ARG A 568 -15.92 -6.91 -17.61
CA ARG A 568 -15.30 -7.94 -18.47
C ARG A 568 -14.89 -7.42 -19.85
N ALA A 569 -15.38 -6.25 -20.26
CA ALA A 569 -15.04 -5.61 -21.51
C ALA A 569 -13.99 -4.49 -21.34
N ILE A 570 -13.61 -4.13 -20.11
CA ILE A 570 -12.59 -3.10 -19.84
C ILE A 570 -11.24 -3.80 -19.62
N GLY A 571 -10.38 -3.82 -20.64
CA GLY A 571 -9.04 -4.41 -20.53
C GLY A 571 -8.04 -3.46 -19.88
N ASP A 572 -7.99 -2.22 -20.37
CA ASP A 572 -6.99 -1.22 -19.99
C ASP A 572 -7.59 0.19 -19.77
N PHE A 573 -6.74 1.19 -19.59
CA PHE A 573 -7.19 2.59 -19.48
C PHE A 573 -7.70 3.17 -20.82
N SER A 574 -7.37 2.57 -21.96
CA SER A 574 -7.90 2.96 -23.27
C SER A 574 -9.38 2.59 -23.37
N ASP A 575 -9.78 1.40 -22.90
CA ASP A 575 -11.18 0.99 -22.80
C ASP A 575 -11.97 1.84 -21.80
N LEU A 576 -11.38 2.11 -20.63
CA LEU A 576 -12.03 2.98 -19.65
C LEU A 576 -12.24 4.40 -20.19
N ALA A 577 -11.25 4.94 -20.91
CA ALA A 577 -11.37 6.24 -21.58
C ALA A 577 -12.48 6.24 -22.64
N ALA A 578 -12.56 5.17 -23.44
CA ALA A 578 -13.60 5.00 -24.45
C ALA A 578 -15.00 4.89 -23.84
N LEU A 579 -15.15 4.14 -22.75
CA LEU A 579 -16.40 4.04 -22.00
C LEU A 579 -16.80 5.41 -21.42
N MET A 580 -15.87 6.15 -20.82
CA MET A 580 -16.14 7.50 -20.29
C MET A 580 -16.60 8.47 -21.39
N LEU A 581 -15.99 8.42 -22.58
CA LEU A 581 -16.40 9.24 -23.72
C LEU A 581 -17.79 8.89 -24.27
N ALA A 582 -18.34 7.72 -23.92
CA ALA A 582 -19.71 7.32 -24.25
C ALA A 582 -20.73 7.78 -23.19
N MET A 583 -20.29 8.33 -22.05
CA MET A 583 -21.14 8.86 -20.98
C MET A 583 -21.44 10.35 -21.19
N ASP A 584 -22.59 10.79 -20.70
CA ASP A 584 -22.95 12.21 -20.67
C ASP A 584 -22.33 12.94 -19.47
N ALA A 585 -22.10 12.21 -18.37
CA ALA A 585 -21.41 12.69 -17.18
C ALA A 585 -20.81 11.55 -16.36
N VAL A 586 -19.81 11.88 -15.54
CA VAL A 586 -19.22 10.96 -14.56
C VAL A 586 -19.45 11.49 -13.14
N VAL A 587 -19.80 10.62 -12.20
CA VAL A 587 -19.80 10.93 -10.76
C VAL A 587 -18.78 10.02 -10.11
N THR A 588 -17.78 10.61 -9.46
CA THR A 588 -16.73 9.79 -8.87
C THR A 588 -16.05 10.40 -7.65
N THR A 589 -15.54 9.55 -6.76
CA THR A 589 -14.61 9.94 -5.70
C THR A 589 -13.22 10.26 -6.25
N CYS A 590 -12.34 10.82 -5.41
CA CYS A 590 -10.98 11.25 -5.80
C CYS A 590 -10.05 10.07 -6.16
N THR A 591 -10.21 9.52 -7.37
CA THR A 591 -9.48 8.37 -7.90
C THR A 591 -8.88 8.67 -9.28
N ALA A 592 -8.27 7.68 -9.95
CA ALA A 592 -7.83 7.85 -11.34
C ALA A 592 -8.98 8.28 -12.28
N HIS A 593 -10.23 7.96 -11.96
CA HIS A 593 -11.39 8.23 -12.81
C HIS A 593 -11.67 9.72 -12.95
N ILE A 594 -11.52 10.52 -11.88
CA ILE A 594 -11.77 11.97 -11.99
C ILE A 594 -10.71 12.64 -12.87
N HIS A 595 -9.47 12.19 -12.75
CA HIS A 595 -8.37 12.69 -13.55
C HIS A 595 -8.51 12.30 -15.02
N LEU A 596 -8.95 11.06 -15.30
CA LEU A 596 -9.24 10.62 -16.66
C LEU A 596 -10.40 11.39 -17.28
N ALA A 597 -11.52 11.55 -16.57
CA ALA A 597 -12.66 12.32 -17.05
C ALA A 597 -12.27 13.76 -17.38
N GLY A 598 -11.54 14.42 -16.47
CA GLY A 598 -11.01 15.76 -16.68
C GLY A 598 -10.05 15.86 -17.86
N ALA A 599 -9.14 14.90 -18.02
CA ALA A 599 -8.18 14.86 -19.13
C ALA A 599 -8.84 14.63 -20.50
N LEU A 600 -9.96 13.90 -20.54
CA LEU A 600 -10.75 13.65 -21.74
C LEU A 600 -11.78 14.75 -22.03
N GLY A 601 -11.97 15.70 -21.12
CA GLY A 601 -13.01 16.73 -21.22
C GLY A 601 -14.44 16.21 -20.99
N VAL A 602 -14.59 15.06 -20.33
CA VAL A 602 -15.90 14.50 -19.95
C VAL A 602 -16.42 15.25 -18.72
N PRO A 603 -17.65 15.82 -18.75
CA PRO A 603 -18.23 16.48 -17.58
C PRO A 603 -18.28 15.55 -16.37
N ALA A 604 -17.84 16.02 -15.20
CA ALA A 604 -17.79 15.17 -14.02
C ALA A 604 -18.08 15.89 -12.70
N VAL A 605 -18.67 15.16 -11.76
CA VAL A 605 -18.81 15.56 -10.35
C VAL A 605 -17.80 14.76 -9.52
N LEU A 606 -16.92 15.48 -8.85
CA LEU A 606 -15.96 14.94 -7.90
C LEU A 606 -16.54 14.96 -6.49
N LEU A 607 -16.73 13.77 -5.92
CA LEU A 607 -17.10 13.57 -4.53
C LEU A 607 -15.84 13.58 -3.65
N LEU A 608 -15.77 14.48 -2.68
CA LEU A 608 -14.65 14.60 -1.75
C LEU A 608 -15.05 14.37 -0.31
N SER A 609 -14.20 13.64 0.41
CA SER A 609 -14.21 13.59 1.87
C SER A 609 -13.77 14.94 2.47
N PRO A 610 -14.16 15.27 3.71
CA PRO A 610 -13.52 16.35 4.48
C PRO A 610 -11.99 16.22 4.55
N LYS A 611 -11.47 14.98 4.49
CA LYS A 611 -10.03 14.65 4.49
C LYS A 611 -9.35 14.72 3.11
N ALA A 612 -9.89 15.45 2.14
CA ALA A 612 -9.33 15.43 0.78
C ALA A 612 -7.90 15.99 0.67
N ASP A 613 -7.18 15.48 -0.32
CA ASP A 613 -5.82 15.92 -0.71
C ASP A 613 -5.74 17.43 -0.95
N ALA A 614 -4.58 18.01 -0.61
CA ALA A 614 -4.32 19.45 -0.66
C ALA A 614 -4.42 20.07 -2.06
N ARG A 615 -4.37 19.26 -3.13
CA ARG A 615 -4.52 19.75 -4.51
C ARG A 615 -5.90 20.32 -4.81
N TRP A 616 -6.93 19.89 -4.08
CA TRP A 616 -8.32 20.25 -4.36
C TRP A 616 -8.72 21.51 -3.61
N GLU A 617 -9.38 22.41 -4.33
CA GLU A 617 -9.93 23.63 -3.77
C GLU A 617 -11.08 23.34 -2.78
N THR A 618 -11.32 24.29 -1.86
CA THR A 618 -12.43 24.22 -0.91
C THR A 618 -13.78 24.59 -1.53
N GLY A 619 -13.77 25.31 -2.64
CA GLY A 619 -14.97 25.68 -3.40
C GLY A 619 -15.54 24.54 -4.24
N SER A 620 -16.57 24.84 -5.04
CA SER A 620 -17.28 23.88 -5.90
C SER A 620 -16.66 23.69 -7.29
N ARG A 621 -15.52 24.33 -7.56
CA ARG A 621 -14.81 24.31 -8.85
C ARG A 621 -13.34 24.04 -8.63
N THR A 622 -12.68 23.54 -9.67
CA THR A 622 -11.25 23.28 -9.66
C THR A 622 -10.55 23.92 -10.85
N ALA A 623 -9.38 24.49 -10.61
CA ALA A 623 -8.51 25.01 -11.67
C ALA A 623 -7.84 23.89 -12.48
N LEU A 624 -7.82 22.65 -11.96
CA LEU A 624 -7.25 21.50 -12.66
C LEU A 624 -8.07 21.09 -13.87
N TYR A 625 -9.40 21.19 -13.77
CA TYR A 625 -10.34 20.65 -14.74
C TYR A 625 -11.59 21.54 -14.85
N PRO A 626 -11.68 22.38 -15.90
CA PRO A 626 -12.81 23.32 -16.05
C PRO A 626 -14.19 22.65 -16.06
N GLY A 627 -14.28 21.44 -16.64
CA GLY A 627 -15.51 20.65 -16.75
C GLY A 627 -15.92 19.89 -15.48
N ILE A 628 -15.19 20.06 -14.37
CA ILE A 628 -15.45 19.34 -13.12
C ILE A 628 -16.12 20.24 -12.08
N ARG A 629 -17.03 19.63 -11.31
CA ARG A 629 -17.63 20.24 -10.12
C ARG A 629 -17.27 19.45 -8.87
N ILE A 630 -16.87 20.14 -7.82
CA ILE A 630 -16.54 19.53 -6.52
C ILE A 630 -17.79 19.53 -5.65
N VAL A 631 -18.07 18.38 -5.05
CA VAL A 631 -19.03 18.22 -3.95
C VAL A 631 -18.32 17.54 -2.80
N ARG A 632 -18.25 18.22 -1.65
CA ARG A 632 -17.56 17.73 -0.46
C ARG A 632 -18.56 17.32 0.61
N ALA A 633 -18.50 16.06 1.05
CA ALA A 633 -19.36 15.55 2.11
C ALA A 633 -19.20 16.36 3.41
N ALA A 634 -20.28 16.48 4.17
CA ALA A 634 -20.30 17.22 5.43
C ALA A 634 -19.53 16.48 6.54
N HIS A 635 -19.55 15.14 6.52
CA HIS A 635 -18.96 14.29 7.54
C HIS A 635 -18.10 13.20 6.92
N VAL A 636 -17.05 12.79 7.65
CA VAL A 636 -16.17 11.69 7.22
C VAL A 636 -16.98 10.39 7.17
N GLY A 637 -16.88 9.65 6.05
CA GLY A 637 -17.52 8.35 5.88
C GLY A 637 -19.04 8.39 5.68
N ARG A 638 -19.65 9.57 5.53
CA ARG A 638 -21.08 9.72 5.18
C ARG A 638 -21.19 10.46 3.85
N TRP A 639 -21.90 9.88 2.90
CA TRP A 639 -21.94 10.37 1.52
C TRP A 639 -23.31 10.84 1.05
N ASP A 640 -24.35 10.66 1.85
CA ASP A 640 -25.74 11.00 1.55
C ASP A 640 -25.88 12.46 1.09
N ASP A 641 -25.35 13.41 1.86
CA ASP A 641 -25.45 14.84 1.52
C ASP A 641 -24.69 15.21 0.23
N ALA A 642 -23.58 14.53 -0.03
CA ALA A 642 -22.75 14.76 -1.20
C ALA A 642 -23.39 14.16 -2.45
N ILE A 643 -24.02 13.00 -2.32
CA ILE A 643 -24.70 12.30 -3.41
C ILE A 643 -25.95 13.06 -3.83
N ASP A 644 -26.75 13.55 -2.88
CA ASP A 644 -27.93 14.38 -3.19
C ASP A 644 -27.54 15.64 -3.99
N ARG A 645 -26.45 16.31 -3.60
CA ARG A 645 -25.95 17.49 -4.33
C ARG A 645 -25.32 17.13 -5.68
N ALA A 646 -24.63 15.99 -5.77
CA ALA A 646 -24.11 15.50 -7.04
C ALA A 646 -25.25 15.17 -8.03
N MET A 647 -26.33 14.57 -7.56
CA MET A 647 -27.53 14.31 -8.36
C MET A 647 -28.13 15.60 -8.92
N ALA A 648 -28.25 16.65 -8.09
CA ALA A 648 -28.76 17.94 -8.53
C ALA A 648 -27.91 18.53 -9.67
N LEU A 649 -26.58 18.41 -9.60
CA LEU A 649 -25.66 18.87 -10.65
C LEU A 649 -25.79 18.06 -11.95
N VAL A 650 -25.88 16.74 -11.84
CA VAL A 650 -26.02 15.85 -13.00
C VAL A 650 -27.36 16.07 -13.72
N LEU A 651 -28.43 16.41 -12.99
CA LEU A 651 -29.76 16.66 -13.54
C LEU A 651 -29.94 18.08 -14.09
N GLY A 652 -29.61 19.09 -13.31
CA GLY A 652 -29.74 20.52 -13.68
C GLY A 652 -28.83 20.95 -14.83
N GLY A 653 -27.91 20.05 -15.22
CA GLY A 653 -26.85 20.30 -16.19
C GLY A 653 -25.65 20.93 -15.50
N PHE A 654 -24.46 20.64 -16.02
CA PHE A 654 -23.29 21.48 -15.77
C PHE A 654 -23.55 22.79 -16.50
N GLY A 655 -24.22 23.74 -15.83
CA GLY A 655 -24.61 25.01 -16.44
C GLY A 655 -23.45 25.62 -17.21
N LYS A 656 -23.74 26.22 -18.38
CA LYS A 656 -22.87 27.26 -18.92
C LYS A 656 -22.95 28.42 -17.93
N ASP A 657 -21.82 28.90 -17.45
CA ASP A 657 -21.82 30.28 -16.96
C ASP A 657 -22.08 31.21 -18.15
#